data_AF-A0A1H7ILJ0-F1
#
_entry.id   AF-A0A1H7ILJ0-F1
#
_cell.length_a   1.000
_cell.length_b   1.000
_cell.length_c   1.000
_cell.angle_alpha   90.00
_cell.angle_beta   90.00
_cell.angle_gamma   90.00
#
_symmetry.space_group_name_H-M   'P 1'
#
loop_
_entity.id
_entity.type
_entity.pdbx_description
1 polymer ?
#
loop_
_entity_poly.entity_id
_entity_poly.type
_entity_poly.pdbx_seq_one_letter_code
_entity_poly.pdbx_strand_id
1 'polypeptide(L)'
;MDGKKGQSFGDDLMLWGGLECTINRVGDEYFSQLDRNGHGVRLCDLDRFAYLGIRAIRYPVLWEYIAPNGLAVANWSWPDARLPALKERGVMPIVGLVHHGSGPANTSLVDPSFADRLAEFAGAVAHRYPWVEYYTPVNEPLTTARFSGLYGFWYPHGRDDRIFIQALLNQCRAVVLSMRAIRRVNSRAKLVQTDDLGKFYSTPQLSELADFYNIRRWLSWDLLCGKVGREHPLWEYLISMGIDPSQLLWFEENACKPDIIGVNYYITSERWLDHRTERYAGWPVSNYRDHRYIDTEPVRVLATPTPGIGPLLEEAWERYQLPLAVTEAHMNGSREDQMRWLVEIWQAAKNAKQQGVDIRAVTVWALLGSYDWNCLVTACKGYYEPGPFDVRSGTPRATALAALMRDLTAGRPLSHPALGGQGWWRRAGRTNVQPVATRAAIASLHPEHRSEGKMAQPILITGAAGTLGRAFAKICRGRDLTCVVLDRQEMDIALPASVESAVSRYRPWAIVNASGYVNVDNAEHEVDRCFRENVIGPSVLAAICAEHGIQLLTFSSDLVFDGKQQSPYLESHPVAPLNSYGRSKAEAERKVLELFPQALVVRTSAFFGPWDLHNFVTLALKSLIEGIIFTASKDVTVTPTYVPDLVNASLDLLVDKEAGIWHLTNAQSITWADFALRAAEKAGVDASMLDARPSDELGYVARRPVYSAMSSERGLLLPTLDDALDRYIQSQGQGMMSGYSGRKSGTS
;
A
#
# COMPACT_ATOMS: atom_id res chain seq x y z
N MET A 1 13.28 8.53 -48.10
CA MET A 1 11.97 9.18 -47.93
C MET A 1 11.02 8.06 -47.53
N ASP A 2 10.53 7.91 -46.29
CA ASP A 2 10.27 8.89 -45.23
C ASP A 2 10.95 8.50 -43.91
N GLY A 3 11.73 9.44 -43.38
CA GLY A 3 12.30 9.35 -42.04
C GLY A 3 11.23 9.64 -41.00
N LYS A 4 10.82 8.60 -40.26
CA LYS A 4 10.15 8.80 -38.96
C LYS A 4 11.17 9.44 -38.02
N LYS A 5 11.08 10.77 -37.89
CA LYS A 5 11.69 11.54 -36.80
C LYS A 5 11.43 10.78 -35.50
N GLY A 6 12.48 10.50 -34.74
CA GLY A 6 12.35 9.97 -33.38
C GLY A 6 11.38 10.87 -32.61
N GLN A 7 10.42 10.26 -31.92
CA GLN A 7 9.50 11.01 -31.06
C GLN A 7 10.32 11.72 -29.99
N SER A 8 10.62 13.01 -30.19
CA SER A 8 11.06 13.86 -29.09
C SER A 8 9.91 13.91 -28.09
N PHE A 9 10.20 13.74 -26.80
CA PHE A 9 9.22 13.98 -25.74
C PHE A 9 8.69 15.42 -25.92
N GLY A 10 7.38 15.56 -26.14
CA GLY A 10 6.74 16.87 -26.22
C GLY A 10 6.78 17.62 -24.89
N ASP A 11 6.29 18.85 -24.89
CA ASP A 11 6.29 19.73 -23.71
C ASP A 11 5.31 19.28 -22.60
N ASP A 12 4.51 18.25 -22.82
CA ASP A 12 3.54 17.76 -21.83
C ASP A 12 4.17 16.86 -20.76
N LEU A 13 3.67 16.95 -19.52
CA LEU A 13 4.05 16.06 -18.42
C LEU A 13 3.52 14.64 -18.70
N MET A 14 4.40 13.64 -18.74
CA MET A 14 4.02 12.26 -19.03
C MET A 14 3.69 11.46 -17.76
N LEU A 15 2.88 10.42 -17.92
CA LEU A 15 2.74 9.36 -16.93
C LEU A 15 3.54 8.11 -17.34
N TRP A 16 4.38 7.63 -16.44
CA TRP A 16 5.12 6.39 -16.56
C TRP A 16 4.57 5.35 -15.57
N GLY A 17 4.83 4.07 -15.84
CA GLY A 17 4.63 2.98 -14.89
C GLY A 17 5.95 2.47 -14.34
N GLY A 18 5.94 1.91 -13.13
CA GLY A 18 7.10 1.22 -12.57
C GLY A 18 6.70 -0.08 -11.90
N LEU A 19 7.52 -1.12 -12.08
CA LEU A 19 7.39 -2.35 -11.31
C LEU A 19 8.29 -2.30 -10.07
N GLU A 20 7.80 -2.83 -8.98
CA GLU A 20 8.67 -3.31 -7.91
C GLU A 20 9.27 -4.64 -8.38
N CYS A 21 10.59 -4.66 -8.58
CA CYS A 21 11.33 -5.79 -9.12
C CYS A 21 12.60 -6.11 -8.33
N THR A 22 12.74 -5.57 -7.11
CA THR A 22 13.86 -5.81 -6.21
C THR A 22 14.17 -7.29 -6.10
N ILE A 23 15.45 -7.60 -6.28
CA ILE A 23 16.07 -8.88 -5.92
C ILE A 23 17.20 -8.54 -4.96
N ASN A 24 16.87 -8.40 -3.67
CA ASN A 24 17.86 -8.10 -2.64
C ASN A 24 18.32 -9.39 -1.95
N ARG A 25 19.54 -9.32 -1.40
CA ARG A 25 20.18 -10.41 -0.66
C ARG A 25 20.29 -10.05 0.82
N VAL A 26 19.85 -10.95 1.70
CA VAL A 26 19.97 -10.84 3.16
C VAL A 26 20.58 -12.14 3.67
N GLY A 27 21.80 -12.08 4.19
CA GLY A 27 22.62 -13.27 4.40
C GLY A 27 22.86 -13.98 3.07
N ASP A 28 22.44 -15.25 3.00
CA ASP A 28 22.51 -16.07 1.78
C ASP A 28 21.16 -16.21 1.06
N GLU A 29 20.11 -15.57 1.58
CA GLU A 29 18.78 -15.62 1.01
C GLU A 29 18.54 -14.48 0.02
N TYR A 30 17.85 -14.79 -1.08
CA TYR A 30 17.42 -13.84 -2.09
C TYR A 30 15.90 -13.67 -2.03
N PHE A 31 15.46 -12.42 -2.08
CA PHE A 31 14.04 -12.07 -2.03
C PHE A 31 13.65 -11.43 -3.35
N SER A 32 12.83 -12.12 -4.15
CA SER A 32 12.42 -11.69 -5.48
C SER A 32 10.99 -11.14 -5.47
N GLN A 33 10.86 -9.83 -5.70
CA GLN A 33 9.54 -9.21 -5.83
C GLN A 33 8.79 -9.68 -7.08
N LEU A 34 9.51 -10.01 -8.17
CA LEU A 34 8.92 -10.51 -9.42
C LEU A 34 8.22 -11.85 -9.26
N ASP A 35 8.75 -12.71 -8.40
CA ASP A 35 8.13 -14.01 -8.11
C ASP A 35 6.92 -13.83 -7.20
N ARG A 36 7.03 -12.95 -6.20
CA ARG A 36 5.97 -12.71 -5.21
C ARG A 36 4.77 -11.99 -5.78
N ASN A 37 4.98 -10.98 -6.62
CA ASN A 37 3.88 -10.37 -7.34
C ASN A 37 3.39 -11.25 -8.51
N GLY A 38 4.12 -12.32 -8.87
CA GLY A 38 3.80 -13.30 -9.90
C GLY A 38 4.01 -12.83 -11.35
N HIS A 39 4.61 -11.65 -11.55
CA HIS A 39 4.92 -11.14 -12.89
C HIS A 39 5.98 -11.99 -13.62
N GLY A 40 6.79 -12.75 -12.86
CA GLY A 40 7.76 -13.71 -13.39
C GLY A 40 7.14 -14.64 -14.44
N VAL A 41 5.89 -15.07 -14.25
CA VAL A 41 5.19 -16.02 -15.14
C VAL A 41 4.04 -15.42 -15.95
N ARG A 42 3.50 -14.25 -15.57
CA ARG A 42 2.32 -13.65 -16.23
C ARG A 42 2.70 -12.66 -17.33
N LEU A 43 2.92 -13.15 -18.55
CA LEU A 43 3.18 -12.29 -19.71
C LEU A 43 1.98 -11.36 -20.05
N CYS A 44 0.75 -11.80 -19.77
CA CYS A 44 -0.46 -11.01 -20.04
C CYS A 44 -0.58 -9.72 -19.20
N ASP A 45 0.26 -9.53 -18.18
CA ASP A 45 0.32 -8.27 -17.43
C ASP A 45 0.76 -7.09 -18.33
N LEU A 46 1.47 -7.35 -19.43
CA LEU A 46 1.85 -6.28 -20.38
C LEU A 46 0.63 -5.60 -21.03
N ASP A 47 -0.45 -6.34 -21.27
CA ASP A 47 -1.71 -5.79 -21.77
C ASP A 47 -2.35 -4.88 -20.73
N ARG A 48 -2.28 -5.27 -19.44
CA ARG A 48 -2.76 -4.45 -18.32
C ARG A 48 -1.98 -3.15 -18.21
N PHE A 49 -0.66 -3.20 -18.37
CA PHE A 49 0.17 -1.99 -18.31
C PHE A 49 -0.13 -1.05 -19.48
N ALA A 50 -0.26 -1.58 -20.70
CA ALA A 50 -0.63 -0.77 -21.86
C ALA A 50 -2.03 -0.14 -21.72
N TYR A 51 -2.98 -0.86 -21.13
CA TYR A 51 -4.34 -0.38 -20.86
C TYR A 51 -4.39 0.88 -19.97
N LEU A 52 -3.36 1.12 -19.15
CA LEU A 52 -3.25 2.34 -18.32
C LEU A 52 -2.98 3.61 -19.13
N GLY A 53 -2.52 3.48 -20.39
CA GLY A 53 -2.14 4.62 -21.24
C GLY A 53 -0.77 5.21 -20.93
N ILE A 54 0.07 4.52 -20.16
CA ILE A 54 1.44 4.96 -19.84
C ILE A 54 2.31 5.00 -21.11
N ARG A 55 3.25 5.96 -21.17
CA ARG A 55 4.13 6.13 -22.34
C ARG A 55 5.46 5.39 -22.20
N ALA A 56 5.91 5.21 -20.97
CA ALA A 56 7.09 4.43 -20.65
C ALA A 56 6.86 3.62 -19.38
N ILE A 57 7.64 2.56 -19.21
CA ILE A 57 7.63 1.71 -18.03
C ILE A 57 9.06 1.45 -17.58
N ARG A 58 9.34 1.66 -16.28
CA ARG A 58 10.58 1.19 -15.65
C ARG A 58 10.50 -0.32 -15.52
N TYR A 59 11.33 -1.03 -16.27
CA TYR A 59 11.18 -2.46 -16.52
C TYR A 59 12.48 -3.24 -16.26
N PRO A 60 12.41 -4.37 -15.55
CA PRO A 60 13.59 -5.15 -15.19
C PRO A 60 14.18 -5.94 -16.36
N VAL A 61 15.51 -5.93 -16.45
CA VAL A 61 16.34 -6.91 -17.15
C VAL A 61 17.48 -7.24 -16.18
N LEU A 62 17.13 -7.87 -15.06
CA LEU A 62 17.99 -7.96 -13.88
C LEU A 62 19.12 -8.98 -14.05
N TRP A 63 20.32 -8.59 -13.62
CA TRP A 63 21.52 -9.40 -13.74
C TRP A 63 21.41 -10.73 -12.98
N GLU A 64 20.95 -10.67 -11.74
CA GLU A 64 20.77 -11.81 -10.83
C GLU A 64 19.73 -12.80 -11.34
N TYR A 65 18.73 -12.30 -12.08
CA TYR A 65 17.65 -13.11 -12.61
C TYR A 65 18.04 -13.79 -13.93
N ILE A 66 18.73 -13.07 -14.80
CA ILE A 66 19.03 -13.52 -16.17
C ILE A 66 20.33 -14.32 -16.22
N ALA A 67 21.36 -13.91 -15.49
CA ALA A 67 22.68 -14.53 -15.54
C ALA A 67 23.23 -14.86 -14.13
N PRO A 68 22.48 -15.58 -13.26
CA PRO A 68 22.92 -15.93 -11.91
C PRO A 68 24.22 -16.75 -11.90
N ASN A 69 24.47 -17.52 -12.96
CA ASN A 69 25.64 -18.38 -13.13
C ASN A 69 26.59 -17.89 -14.24
N GLY A 70 26.50 -16.60 -14.60
CA GLY A 70 27.33 -15.98 -15.64
C GLY A 70 26.67 -15.94 -17.03
N LEU A 71 27.25 -15.12 -17.91
CA LEU A 71 26.68 -14.76 -19.21
C LEU A 71 26.60 -15.90 -20.22
N ALA A 72 27.53 -16.86 -20.16
CA ALA A 72 27.59 -17.97 -21.11
C ALA A 72 26.35 -18.89 -21.04
N VAL A 73 25.68 -18.92 -19.90
CA VAL A 73 24.47 -19.72 -19.64
C VAL A 73 23.27 -18.85 -19.27
N ALA A 74 23.30 -17.56 -19.63
CA ALA A 74 22.24 -16.61 -19.32
C ALA A 74 20.91 -17.01 -19.99
N ASN A 75 19.81 -16.93 -19.23
CA ASN A 75 18.47 -17.22 -19.71
C ASN A 75 17.78 -15.95 -20.21
N TRP A 76 17.83 -15.73 -21.52
CA TRP A 76 17.24 -14.57 -22.17
C TRP A 76 15.75 -14.72 -22.49
N SER A 77 15.16 -15.91 -22.31
CA SER A 77 13.78 -16.16 -22.77
C SER A 77 12.75 -15.22 -22.11
N TRP A 78 13.00 -14.83 -20.87
CA TRP A 78 12.13 -13.91 -20.13
C TRP A 78 12.09 -12.50 -20.74
N PRO A 79 13.21 -11.76 -20.89
CA PRO A 79 13.20 -10.45 -21.53
C PRO A 79 12.91 -10.50 -23.04
N ASP A 80 13.26 -11.59 -23.74
CA ASP A 80 12.96 -11.79 -25.17
C ASP A 80 11.47 -11.74 -25.46
N ALA A 81 10.65 -12.33 -24.58
CA ALA A 81 9.21 -12.31 -24.72
C ALA A 81 8.58 -10.95 -24.36
N ARG A 82 9.25 -10.13 -23.53
CA ARG A 82 8.64 -8.98 -22.86
C ARG A 82 9.01 -7.63 -23.46
N LEU A 83 10.28 -7.39 -23.78
CA LEU A 83 10.71 -6.09 -24.31
C LEU A 83 10.10 -5.80 -25.70
N PRO A 84 10.09 -6.73 -26.67
CA PRO A 84 9.40 -6.52 -27.94
C PRO A 84 7.89 -6.34 -27.75
N ALA A 85 7.27 -7.12 -26.86
CA ALA A 85 5.84 -7.03 -26.57
C ALA A 85 5.42 -5.69 -25.97
N LEU A 86 6.25 -5.08 -25.11
CA LEU A 86 6.06 -3.71 -24.63
C LEU A 86 6.14 -2.68 -25.76
N LYS A 87 7.16 -2.81 -26.61
CA LYS A 87 7.38 -1.93 -27.77
C LYS A 87 6.22 -1.99 -28.76
N GLU A 88 5.71 -3.18 -29.06
CA GLU A 88 4.54 -3.40 -29.93
C GLU A 88 3.28 -2.73 -29.38
N ARG A 89 3.14 -2.66 -28.05
CA ARG A 89 2.06 -1.97 -27.34
C ARG A 89 2.28 -0.45 -27.22
N GLY A 90 3.37 0.08 -27.78
CA GLY A 90 3.71 1.50 -27.69
C GLY A 90 4.16 1.95 -26.30
N VAL A 91 4.54 1.01 -25.43
CA VAL A 91 5.06 1.31 -24.09
C VAL A 91 6.58 1.18 -24.14
N MET A 92 7.28 2.29 -23.96
CA MET A 92 8.74 2.31 -24.03
C MET A 92 9.38 1.77 -22.75
N PRO A 93 10.24 0.73 -22.80
CA PRO A 93 10.94 0.26 -21.60
C PRO A 93 12.09 1.21 -21.23
N ILE A 94 12.16 1.55 -19.95
CA ILE A 94 13.34 2.11 -19.28
C ILE A 94 13.98 0.92 -18.55
N VAL A 95 15.05 0.36 -19.13
CA VAL A 95 15.61 -0.93 -18.72
C VAL A 95 16.49 -0.79 -17.47
N GLY A 96 16.09 -1.47 -16.39
CA GLY A 96 16.85 -1.57 -15.14
C GLY A 96 17.68 -2.85 -15.07
N LEU A 97 18.96 -2.78 -14.66
CA LEU A 97 19.87 -3.93 -14.64
C LEU A 97 20.13 -4.51 -13.25
N VAL A 98 20.09 -3.67 -12.21
CA VAL A 98 20.11 -4.08 -10.79
C VAL A 98 19.17 -3.16 -10.01
N HIS A 99 18.33 -3.73 -9.14
CA HIS A 99 17.37 -2.99 -8.32
C HIS A 99 17.50 -3.41 -6.84
N HIS A 100 18.21 -2.62 -6.05
CA HIS A 100 18.59 -2.89 -4.64
C HIS A 100 19.33 -4.21 -4.39
N GLY A 101 19.75 -4.92 -5.44
CA GLY A 101 20.53 -6.15 -5.40
C GLY A 101 22.04 -5.91 -5.35
N SER A 102 22.77 -6.97 -5.02
CA SER A 102 24.24 -6.98 -5.01
C SER A 102 24.84 -7.76 -6.18
N GLY A 103 24.07 -8.02 -7.23
CA GLY A 103 24.44 -8.93 -8.32
C GLY A 103 24.29 -10.41 -7.94
N PRO A 104 24.65 -11.32 -8.87
CA PRO A 104 24.67 -12.76 -8.64
C PRO A 104 25.40 -13.17 -7.36
N ALA A 105 25.20 -14.40 -6.89
CA ALA A 105 25.72 -14.83 -5.58
C ALA A 105 27.24 -14.68 -5.41
N ASN A 106 28.00 -14.65 -6.50
CA ASN A 106 29.45 -14.49 -6.53
C ASN A 106 29.92 -13.03 -6.74
N THR A 107 29.08 -12.03 -6.48
CA THR A 107 29.43 -10.61 -6.54
C THR A 107 29.15 -9.93 -5.21
N SER A 108 29.76 -8.76 -5.01
CA SER A 108 29.55 -7.94 -3.82
C SER A 108 29.64 -6.46 -4.18
N LEU A 109 28.84 -5.63 -3.52
CA LEU A 109 28.86 -4.17 -3.73
C LEU A 109 30.22 -3.55 -3.37
N VAL A 110 31.01 -4.19 -2.51
CA VAL A 110 32.37 -3.71 -2.16
C VAL A 110 33.49 -4.36 -2.96
N ASP A 111 33.19 -5.34 -3.81
CA ASP A 111 34.18 -5.93 -4.71
C ASP A 111 34.46 -4.96 -5.88
N PRO A 112 35.72 -4.55 -6.12
CA PRO A 112 36.07 -3.67 -7.23
C PRO A 112 35.61 -4.18 -8.61
N SER A 113 35.50 -5.50 -8.79
CA SER A 113 35.07 -6.13 -10.04
C SER A 113 33.57 -6.00 -10.32
N PHE A 114 32.76 -5.59 -9.33
CA PHE A 114 31.31 -5.42 -9.49
C PHE A 114 30.97 -4.53 -10.70
N ALA A 115 31.68 -3.41 -10.83
CA ALA A 115 31.43 -2.43 -11.88
C ALA A 115 31.73 -2.97 -13.28
N ASP A 116 32.85 -3.67 -13.45
CA ASP A 116 33.25 -4.25 -14.73
C ASP A 116 32.32 -5.41 -15.14
N ARG A 117 31.93 -6.25 -14.17
CA ARG A 117 31.03 -7.39 -14.42
C ARG A 117 29.61 -6.95 -14.75
N LEU A 118 29.08 -5.92 -14.09
CA LEU A 118 27.79 -5.34 -14.47
C LEU A 118 27.87 -4.70 -15.87
N ALA A 119 28.98 -4.04 -16.21
CA ALA A 119 29.16 -3.45 -17.53
C ALA A 119 29.23 -4.50 -18.66
N GLU A 120 29.82 -5.67 -18.39
CA GLU A 120 29.79 -6.81 -19.30
C GLU A 120 28.35 -7.27 -19.56
N PHE A 121 27.56 -7.44 -18.49
CA PHE A 121 26.14 -7.77 -18.59
C PHE A 121 25.34 -6.70 -19.35
N ALA A 122 25.55 -5.42 -19.03
CA ALA A 122 24.92 -4.29 -19.71
C ALA A 122 25.23 -4.26 -21.21
N GLY A 123 26.48 -4.56 -21.58
CA GLY A 123 26.90 -4.71 -22.97
C GLY A 123 26.16 -5.85 -23.67
N ALA A 124 26.00 -7.01 -23.02
CA ALA A 124 25.23 -8.13 -23.56
C ALA A 124 23.74 -7.79 -23.76
N VAL A 125 23.13 -7.09 -22.80
CA VAL A 125 21.75 -6.57 -22.91
C VAL A 125 21.63 -5.64 -24.13
N ALA A 126 22.55 -4.68 -24.29
CA ALA A 126 22.51 -3.73 -25.40
C ALA A 126 22.70 -4.39 -26.76
N HIS A 127 23.60 -5.37 -26.89
CA HIS A 127 23.76 -6.14 -28.13
C HIS A 127 22.51 -6.93 -28.50
N ARG A 128 21.82 -7.47 -27.49
CA ARG A 128 20.59 -8.23 -27.69
C ARG A 128 19.39 -7.33 -28.04
N TYR A 129 19.32 -6.15 -27.44
CA TYR A 129 18.23 -5.19 -27.64
C TYR A 129 18.76 -3.81 -28.09
N PRO A 130 19.38 -3.70 -29.29
CA PRO A 130 20.08 -2.49 -29.73
C PRO A 130 19.14 -1.29 -29.95
N TRP A 131 17.83 -1.53 -29.97
CA TRP A 131 16.80 -0.51 -30.10
C TRP A 131 16.38 0.12 -28.77
N VAL A 132 16.74 -0.45 -27.62
CA VAL A 132 16.40 0.13 -26.31
C VAL A 132 17.22 1.40 -26.12
N GLU A 133 16.53 2.48 -25.79
CA GLU A 133 17.13 3.81 -25.66
C GLU A 133 17.32 4.22 -24.20
N TYR A 134 16.44 3.86 -23.26
CA TYR A 134 16.50 4.36 -21.88
C TYR A 134 16.93 3.26 -20.91
N TYR A 135 17.87 3.59 -20.02
CA TYR A 135 18.45 2.66 -19.07
C TYR A 135 18.57 3.27 -17.67
N THR A 136 18.41 2.43 -16.65
CA THR A 136 18.78 2.69 -15.25
C THR A 136 19.68 1.53 -14.80
N PRO A 137 21.01 1.56 -15.08
CA PRO A 137 21.88 0.42 -14.78
C PRO A 137 21.82 -0.02 -13.31
N VAL A 138 21.80 0.94 -12.38
CA VAL A 138 21.66 0.70 -10.94
C VAL A 138 20.58 1.61 -10.38
N ASN A 139 19.55 1.03 -9.73
CA ASN A 139 18.53 1.78 -9.00
C ASN A 139 19.08 2.28 -7.66
N GLU A 140 18.86 3.56 -7.34
CA GLU A 140 19.22 4.21 -6.07
C GLU A 140 20.59 3.78 -5.48
N PRO A 141 21.72 4.10 -6.15
CA PRO A 141 23.04 3.75 -5.64
C PRO A 141 23.30 4.23 -4.21
N LEU A 142 22.82 5.44 -3.86
CA LEU A 142 23.02 6.01 -2.53
C LEU A 142 22.16 5.30 -1.48
N THR A 143 20.86 5.12 -1.72
CA THR A 143 19.99 4.37 -0.80
C THR A 143 20.50 2.95 -0.58
N THR A 144 20.81 2.23 -1.66
CA THR A 144 21.31 0.86 -1.60
C THR A 144 22.62 0.78 -0.81
N ALA A 145 23.55 1.70 -1.04
CA ALA A 145 24.79 1.78 -0.26
C ALA A 145 24.53 2.07 1.22
N ARG A 146 23.59 2.95 1.57
CA ARG A 146 23.24 3.23 2.97
C ARG A 146 22.69 2.00 3.66
N PHE A 147 21.71 1.33 3.05
CA PHE A 147 21.08 0.16 3.66
C PHE A 147 22.03 -1.03 3.75
N SER A 148 22.96 -1.17 2.80
CA SER A 148 23.91 -2.28 2.77
C SER A 148 25.18 -2.03 3.59
N GLY A 149 25.64 -0.78 3.69
CA GLY A 149 26.93 -0.42 4.27
C GLY A 149 26.89 0.40 5.56
N LEU A 150 25.90 1.27 5.75
CA LEU A 150 25.73 2.03 7.01
C LEU A 150 24.84 1.28 8.00
N TYR A 151 23.69 0.77 7.53
CA TYR A 151 22.68 0.18 8.42
C TYR A 151 22.79 -1.35 8.49
N GLY A 152 23.39 -1.96 7.47
CA GLY A 152 23.64 -3.40 7.40
C GLY A 152 22.39 -4.25 7.25
N PHE A 153 21.30 -3.70 6.70
CA PHE A 153 20.07 -4.42 6.42
C PHE A 153 20.21 -5.38 5.23
N TRP A 154 20.93 -4.96 4.20
CA TRP A 154 21.15 -5.75 2.98
C TRP A 154 22.62 -6.14 2.84
N TYR A 155 22.90 -7.17 2.03
CA TYR A 155 24.25 -7.62 1.75
C TYR A 155 25.12 -6.48 1.18
N PRO A 156 26.37 -6.27 1.65
CA PRO A 156 27.18 -7.18 2.47
C PRO A 156 27.06 -6.98 4.00
N HIS A 157 26.02 -6.30 4.48
CA HIS A 157 25.76 -6.08 5.92
C HIS A 157 26.85 -5.28 6.66
N GLY A 158 27.47 -4.31 5.97
CA GLY A 158 28.36 -3.35 6.60
C GLY A 158 27.65 -2.49 7.63
N ARG A 159 28.42 -1.90 8.55
CA ARG A 159 27.92 -0.98 9.59
C ARG A 159 28.85 0.21 9.82
N ASP A 160 29.52 0.66 8.76
CA ASP A 160 30.49 1.75 8.81
C ASP A 160 30.53 2.56 7.51
N ASP A 161 31.02 3.80 7.65
CA ASP A 161 31.11 4.74 6.55
C ASP A 161 32.00 4.27 5.40
N ARG A 162 33.06 3.50 5.67
CA ARG A 162 33.99 3.04 4.62
C ARG A 162 33.31 2.03 3.70
N ILE A 163 32.60 1.05 4.25
CA ILE A 163 31.84 0.07 3.46
C ILE A 163 30.75 0.78 2.65
N PHE A 164 30.03 1.72 3.27
CA PHE A 164 29.06 2.56 2.59
C PHE A 164 29.65 3.30 1.39
N ILE A 165 30.76 4.02 1.59
CA ILE A 165 31.38 4.80 0.52
C ILE A 165 31.91 3.87 -0.58
N GLN A 166 32.54 2.74 -0.22
CA GLN A 166 33.03 1.78 -1.22
C GLN A 166 31.88 1.20 -2.06
N ALA A 167 30.78 0.82 -1.42
CA ALA A 167 29.59 0.33 -2.12
C ALA A 167 28.99 1.39 -3.05
N LEU A 168 28.94 2.65 -2.61
CA LEU A 168 28.47 3.76 -3.45
C LEU A 168 29.37 3.99 -4.66
N LEU A 169 30.69 4.06 -4.47
CA LEU A 169 31.65 4.29 -5.55
C LEU A 169 31.62 3.17 -6.58
N ASN A 170 31.56 1.91 -6.14
CA ASN A 170 31.48 0.77 -7.05
C ASN A 170 30.18 0.78 -7.86
N GLN A 171 29.04 1.11 -7.24
CA GLN A 171 27.76 1.24 -7.95
C GLN A 171 27.76 2.41 -8.95
N CYS A 172 28.22 3.59 -8.56
CA CYS A 172 28.35 4.73 -9.47
C CYS A 172 29.31 4.43 -10.62
N ARG A 173 30.44 3.76 -10.36
CA ARG A 173 31.35 3.30 -11.41
C ARG A 173 30.68 2.27 -12.33
N ALA A 174 29.87 1.38 -11.77
CA ALA A 174 29.09 0.41 -12.55
C ALA A 174 28.11 1.09 -13.51
N VAL A 175 27.46 2.19 -13.09
CA VAL A 175 26.61 3.02 -13.96
C VAL A 175 27.42 3.59 -15.13
N VAL A 176 28.57 4.23 -14.85
CA VAL A 176 29.44 4.82 -15.88
C VAL A 176 29.89 3.76 -16.89
N LEU A 177 30.42 2.63 -16.40
CA LEU A 177 30.95 1.57 -17.26
C LEU A 177 29.85 0.86 -18.05
N SER A 178 28.68 0.63 -17.44
CA SER A 178 27.51 0.08 -18.12
C SER A 178 27.05 0.99 -19.25
N MET A 179 26.91 2.29 -19.00
CA MET A 179 26.50 3.24 -20.04
C MET A 179 27.54 3.34 -21.16
N ARG A 180 28.84 3.20 -20.88
CA ARG A 180 29.88 3.10 -21.93
C ARG A 180 29.69 1.85 -22.78
N ALA A 181 29.48 0.69 -22.15
CA ALA A 181 29.25 -0.57 -22.85
C ALA A 181 27.97 -0.50 -23.72
N ILE A 182 26.88 0.05 -23.17
CA ILE A 182 25.62 0.25 -23.89
C ILE A 182 25.81 1.21 -25.07
N ARG A 183 26.45 2.36 -24.86
CA ARG A 183 26.63 3.40 -25.91
C ARG A 183 27.58 2.99 -27.03
N ARG A 184 28.45 1.99 -26.83
CA ARG A 184 29.21 1.36 -27.93
C ARG A 184 28.30 0.64 -28.92
N VAL A 185 27.15 0.12 -28.46
CA VAL A 185 26.16 -0.56 -29.30
C VAL A 185 25.11 0.42 -29.81
N ASN A 186 24.54 1.23 -28.91
CA ASN A 186 23.55 2.26 -29.22
C ASN A 186 24.03 3.63 -28.73
N SER A 187 24.67 4.41 -29.61
CA SER A 187 25.20 5.73 -29.28
C SER A 187 24.14 6.75 -28.84
N ARG A 188 22.85 6.47 -29.05
CA ARG A 188 21.71 7.29 -28.61
C ARG A 188 21.16 6.90 -27.24
N ALA A 189 21.73 5.87 -26.60
CA ALA A 189 21.23 5.41 -25.31
C ALA A 189 21.39 6.47 -24.22
N LYS A 190 20.31 6.64 -23.45
CA LYS A 190 20.08 7.65 -22.42
C LYS A 190 20.06 7.02 -21.03
N LEU A 191 20.72 7.69 -20.10
CA LEU A 191 20.73 7.35 -18.68
C LEU A 191 19.59 8.06 -17.96
N VAL A 192 18.68 7.28 -17.37
CA VAL A 192 17.72 7.72 -16.36
C VAL A 192 18.27 7.25 -15.02
N GLN A 193 18.95 8.13 -14.29
CA GLN A 193 19.56 7.75 -13.02
C GLN A 193 18.68 8.12 -11.84
N THR A 194 18.25 7.11 -11.10
CA THR A 194 17.34 7.25 -9.96
C THR A 194 18.09 7.24 -8.62
N ASP A 195 17.56 8.00 -7.66
CA ASP A 195 17.88 7.91 -6.22
C ASP A 195 16.72 8.48 -5.38
N ASP A 196 16.67 8.14 -4.09
CA ASP A 196 15.71 8.74 -3.14
C ASP A 196 16.09 10.21 -2.87
N LEU A 197 15.15 11.13 -3.09
CA LEU A 197 15.35 12.55 -2.79
C LEU A 197 14.55 12.97 -1.56
N GLY A 198 15.15 12.77 -0.38
CA GLY A 198 14.67 13.31 0.88
C GLY A 198 15.28 14.66 1.25
N LYS A 199 14.80 15.25 2.35
CA LYS A 199 15.43 16.38 3.05
C LYS A 199 15.44 16.14 4.55
N PHE A 200 16.55 16.48 5.20
CA PHE A 200 16.70 16.42 6.64
C PHE A 200 16.39 17.80 7.25
N TYR A 201 15.48 17.78 8.22
CA TYR A 201 15.17 18.88 9.11
C TYR A 201 15.62 18.52 10.51
N SER A 202 15.81 19.51 11.38
CA SER A 202 16.25 19.21 12.74
C SER A 202 15.89 20.27 13.77
N THR A 203 16.06 19.92 15.04
CA THR A 203 16.29 20.92 16.09
C THR A 203 17.58 21.71 15.81
N PRO A 204 17.69 22.97 16.29
CA PRO A 204 18.91 23.77 16.13
C PRO A 204 20.19 23.07 16.57
N GLN A 205 20.15 22.25 17.63
CA GLN A 205 21.31 21.51 18.16
C GLN A 205 21.87 20.44 17.21
N LEU A 206 21.08 20.04 16.20
CA LEU A 206 21.46 19.02 15.22
C LEU A 206 21.54 19.60 13.80
N SER A 207 21.57 20.93 13.65
CA SER A 207 21.60 21.57 12.33
C SER A 207 22.82 21.16 11.51
N GLU A 208 24.01 21.11 12.12
CA GLU A 208 25.24 20.69 11.43
C GLU A 208 25.14 19.25 10.89
N LEU A 209 24.53 18.35 11.67
CA LEU A 209 24.31 16.97 11.24
C LEU A 209 23.27 16.89 10.11
N ALA A 210 22.19 17.67 10.20
CA ALA A 210 21.18 17.76 9.15
C ALA A 210 21.78 18.35 7.86
N ASP A 211 22.62 19.37 7.94
CA ASP A 211 23.32 19.98 6.82
C ASP A 211 24.27 18.97 6.16
N PHE A 212 25.03 18.21 6.95
CA PHE A 212 25.86 17.12 6.44
C PHE A 212 25.02 16.09 5.64
N TYR A 213 23.87 15.67 6.16
CA TYR A 213 22.98 14.75 5.42
C TYR A 213 22.35 15.39 4.18
N ASN A 214 21.99 16.67 4.24
CA ASN A 214 21.43 17.44 3.11
C ASN A 214 22.45 17.70 2.00
N ILE A 215 23.75 17.65 2.29
CA ILE A 215 24.81 17.61 1.28
C ILE A 215 24.96 16.18 0.75
N ARG A 216 24.98 15.17 1.64
CA ARG A 216 25.18 13.75 1.26
C ARG A 216 24.09 13.18 0.36
N ARG A 217 22.84 13.63 0.48
CA ARG A 217 21.74 13.16 -0.39
C ARG A 217 21.98 13.37 -1.90
N TRP A 218 22.90 14.27 -2.28
CA TRP A 218 23.24 14.54 -3.68
C TRP A 218 24.38 13.66 -4.21
N LEU A 219 25.03 12.87 -3.35
CA LEU A 219 26.38 12.34 -3.61
C LEU A 219 26.45 11.40 -4.82
N SER A 220 25.44 10.54 -5.05
CA SER A 220 25.43 9.64 -6.22
C SER A 220 25.37 10.43 -7.53
N TRP A 221 24.48 11.41 -7.64
CA TRP A 221 24.39 12.29 -8.81
C TRP A 221 25.60 13.20 -8.96
N ASP A 222 26.15 13.71 -7.85
CA ASP A 222 27.35 14.56 -7.88
C ASP A 222 28.56 13.78 -8.41
N LEU A 223 28.75 12.52 -7.99
CA LEU A 223 29.76 11.63 -8.55
C LEU A 223 29.54 11.46 -10.04
N LEU A 224 28.34 11.06 -10.46
CA LEU A 224 28.05 10.82 -11.89
C LEU A 224 28.16 12.09 -12.75
N CYS A 225 27.91 13.26 -12.18
CA CYS A 225 28.05 14.54 -12.87
C CYS A 225 29.49 15.10 -12.85
N GLY A 226 30.44 14.42 -12.18
CA GLY A 226 31.82 14.88 -12.03
C GLY A 226 31.95 16.12 -11.14
N LYS A 227 31.07 16.28 -10.14
CA LYS A 227 31.04 17.42 -9.21
C LYS A 227 31.82 17.18 -7.91
N VAL A 228 32.26 15.94 -7.66
CA VAL A 228 33.01 15.58 -6.45
C VAL A 228 34.51 15.77 -6.68
N GLY A 229 34.98 17.00 -6.44
CA GLY A 229 36.40 17.36 -6.45
C GLY A 229 36.95 17.70 -5.07
N ARG A 230 38.21 18.18 -5.03
CA ARG A 230 38.90 18.57 -3.79
C ARG A 230 38.20 19.65 -2.98
N GLU A 231 37.40 20.48 -3.65
CA GLU A 231 36.63 21.57 -3.03
C GLU A 231 35.20 21.12 -2.64
N HIS A 232 34.83 19.87 -2.92
CA HIS A 232 33.50 19.37 -2.59
C HIS A 232 33.31 19.35 -1.06
N PRO A 233 32.17 19.79 -0.51
CA PRO A 233 31.98 19.88 0.94
C PRO A 233 32.12 18.55 1.71
N LEU A 234 31.99 17.42 1.01
CA LEU A 234 32.20 16.08 1.58
C LEU A 234 33.62 15.52 1.37
N TRP A 235 34.53 16.26 0.72
CA TRP A 235 35.84 15.76 0.36
C TRP A 235 36.61 15.20 1.56
N GLU A 236 36.78 16.01 2.61
CA GLU A 236 37.48 15.60 3.85
C GLU A 236 36.82 14.40 4.53
N TYR A 237 35.48 14.35 4.55
CA TYR A 237 34.76 13.18 5.05
C TYR A 237 35.07 11.93 4.24
N LEU A 238 35.06 12.02 2.90
CA LEU A 238 35.29 10.87 2.04
C LEU A 238 36.72 10.32 2.19
N ILE A 239 37.74 11.18 2.19
CA ILE A 239 39.14 10.74 2.27
C ILE A 239 39.54 10.28 3.68
N SER A 240 38.97 10.87 4.73
CA SER A 240 39.27 10.48 6.12
C SER A 240 38.82 9.06 6.45
N MET A 241 37.87 8.51 5.68
CA MET A 241 37.44 7.11 5.78
C MET A 241 38.38 6.11 5.07
N GLY A 242 39.54 6.57 4.60
CA GLY A 242 40.55 5.73 3.94
C GLY A 242 40.25 5.42 2.47
N ILE A 243 39.42 6.27 1.84
CA ILE A 243 39.15 6.20 0.40
C ILE A 243 40.30 6.89 -0.35
N ASP A 244 40.87 6.19 -1.32
CA ASP A 244 41.92 6.75 -2.18
C ASP A 244 41.34 7.94 -3.00
N PRO A 245 41.92 9.15 -2.88
CA PRO A 245 41.48 10.32 -3.65
C PRO A 245 41.37 10.09 -5.16
N SER A 246 42.19 9.21 -5.73
CA SER A 246 42.13 8.87 -7.16
C SER A 246 40.82 8.19 -7.56
N GLN A 247 40.17 7.46 -6.65
CA GLN A 247 38.87 6.85 -6.92
C GLN A 247 37.75 7.89 -7.03
N LEU A 248 37.84 8.99 -6.26
CA LEU A 248 36.89 10.10 -6.31
C LEU A 248 37.13 10.94 -7.57
N LEU A 249 38.38 11.33 -7.81
CA LEU A 249 38.77 12.17 -8.96
C LEU A 249 38.55 11.45 -10.30
N TRP A 250 38.56 10.11 -10.32
CA TRP A 250 38.19 9.35 -11.51
C TRP A 250 36.84 9.79 -12.10
N PHE A 251 35.87 10.18 -11.28
CA PHE A 251 34.56 10.63 -11.75
C PHE A 251 34.58 11.99 -12.46
N GLU A 252 35.55 12.88 -12.17
CA GLU A 252 35.69 14.14 -12.90
C GLU A 252 36.06 13.88 -14.37
N GLU A 253 37.00 12.96 -14.59
CA GLU A 253 37.46 12.57 -15.93
C GLU A 253 36.49 11.60 -16.64
N ASN A 254 35.63 10.93 -15.87
CA ASN A 254 34.75 9.87 -16.35
C ASN A 254 33.26 10.18 -16.12
N ALA A 255 32.90 11.46 -16.02
CA ALA A 255 31.53 11.91 -15.78
C ALA A 255 30.53 11.26 -16.75
N CYS A 256 29.46 10.69 -16.21
CA CYS A 256 28.34 10.13 -16.95
C CYS A 256 27.06 10.83 -16.50
N LYS A 257 26.96 12.11 -16.89
CA LYS A 257 25.79 12.95 -16.59
C LYS A 257 24.50 12.23 -17.02
N PRO A 258 23.50 12.11 -16.13
CA PRO A 258 22.21 11.56 -16.51
C PRO A 258 21.56 12.39 -17.62
N ASP A 259 20.91 11.72 -18.56
CA ASP A 259 20.04 12.38 -19.53
C ASP A 259 18.73 12.81 -18.86
N ILE A 260 18.31 12.09 -17.81
CA ILE A 260 17.22 12.44 -16.90
C ILE A 260 17.64 12.11 -15.47
N ILE A 261 17.50 13.08 -14.56
CA ILE A 261 17.57 12.86 -13.11
C ILE A 261 16.24 12.28 -12.65
N GLY A 262 16.27 11.04 -12.16
CA GLY A 262 15.10 10.36 -11.63
C GLY A 262 14.98 10.53 -10.12
N VAL A 263 13.89 11.12 -9.66
CA VAL A 263 13.62 11.33 -8.24
C VAL A 263 12.65 10.28 -7.75
N ASN A 264 13.09 9.45 -6.80
CA ASN A 264 12.20 8.59 -6.03
C ASN A 264 11.76 9.36 -4.77
N TYR A 265 10.45 9.37 -4.50
CA TYR A 265 9.91 10.14 -3.38
C TYR A 265 8.73 9.44 -2.73
N TYR A 266 8.86 9.28 -1.41
CA TYR A 266 7.90 8.64 -0.53
C TYR A 266 7.52 9.61 0.59
N ILE A 267 6.37 9.35 1.21
CA ILE A 267 5.90 10.11 2.37
C ILE A 267 6.90 10.10 3.57
N THR A 268 7.82 9.13 3.57
CA THR A 268 8.87 8.94 4.59
C THR A 268 10.27 9.36 4.12
N SER A 269 10.44 9.88 2.90
CA SER A 269 11.74 10.28 2.34
C SER A 269 12.34 11.46 3.11
N GLU A 270 11.53 12.43 3.52
CA GLU A 270 11.99 13.52 4.38
C GLU A 270 12.15 13.03 5.83
N ARG A 271 13.13 13.59 6.55
CA ARG A 271 13.53 13.15 7.90
C ARG A 271 13.61 14.33 8.87
N TRP A 272 13.35 14.06 10.14
CA TRP A 272 13.41 14.98 11.28
C TRP A 272 14.37 14.43 12.32
N LEU A 273 15.39 15.24 12.67
CA LEU A 273 16.37 14.92 13.70
C LEU A 273 16.08 15.69 15.01
N ASP A 274 15.90 14.97 16.11
CA ASP A 274 15.64 15.58 17.43
C ASP A 274 16.56 15.02 18.52
N HIS A 275 17.30 15.90 19.20
CA HIS A 275 18.18 15.51 20.30
C HIS A 275 17.42 15.12 21.58
N ARG A 276 16.14 15.52 21.69
CA ARG A 276 15.28 15.31 22.86
C ARG A 276 14.64 13.92 22.86
N THR A 277 15.48 12.89 23.05
CA THR A 277 15.07 11.48 23.00
C THR A 277 13.94 11.12 23.97
N GLU A 278 13.83 11.82 25.10
CA GLU A 278 12.80 11.63 26.12
C GLU A 278 11.37 11.93 25.63
N ARG A 279 11.22 12.69 24.53
CA ARG A 279 9.91 12.95 23.90
C ARG A 279 9.37 11.75 23.12
N TYR A 280 10.22 10.76 22.84
CA TYR A 280 9.94 9.64 21.94
C TYR A 280 10.13 8.32 22.69
N ALA A 281 9.45 8.16 23.83
CA ALA A 281 9.57 6.97 24.66
C ALA A 281 9.30 5.69 23.86
N GLY A 282 10.23 4.73 23.93
CA GLY A 282 10.16 3.45 23.21
C GLY A 282 10.64 3.49 21.75
N TRP A 283 11.04 4.65 21.23
CA TRP A 283 11.51 4.77 19.85
C TRP A 283 13.01 4.45 19.75
N PRO A 284 13.49 3.92 18.61
CA PRO A 284 14.91 3.68 18.40
C PRO A 284 15.72 4.98 18.47
N VAL A 285 16.76 4.98 19.30
CA VAL A 285 17.71 6.09 19.43
C VAL A 285 18.92 5.83 18.54
N SER A 286 19.22 6.79 17.67
CA SER A 286 20.40 6.77 16.83
C SER A 286 21.59 7.38 17.56
N ASN A 287 22.76 6.77 17.37
CA ASN A 287 24.04 7.33 17.78
C ASN A 287 24.91 7.40 16.53
N TYR A 288 25.32 8.60 16.15
CA TYR A 288 26.20 8.80 15.02
C TYR A 288 27.07 10.02 15.27
N ARG A 289 28.40 9.81 15.17
CA ARG A 289 29.41 10.73 15.71
C ARG A 289 29.11 11.02 17.19
N ASP A 290 29.27 12.26 17.63
CA ASP A 290 29.02 12.69 19.02
C ASP A 290 27.54 13.05 19.29
N HIS A 291 26.62 12.68 18.40
CA HIS A 291 25.20 12.97 18.53
C HIS A 291 24.39 11.73 18.91
N ARG A 292 23.53 11.90 19.92
CA ARG A 292 22.47 10.96 20.30
C ARG A 292 21.11 11.61 19.99
N TYR A 293 20.32 11.00 19.12
CA TYR A 293 19.13 11.65 18.57
C TYR A 293 18.06 10.65 18.06
N ILE A 294 16.87 11.16 17.80
CA ILE A 294 15.79 10.48 17.08
C ILE A 294 15.84 10.87 15.62
N ASP A 295 15.78 9.88 14.74
CA ASP A 295 15.59 10.03 13.29
C ASP A 295 14.21 9.50 12.93
N THR A 296 13.30 10.38 12.50
CA THR A 296 11.93 10.01 12.16
C THR A 296 11.36 10.85 11.04
N GLU A 297 10.30 10.39 10.40
CA GLU A 297 9.57 11.09 9.38
C GLU A 297 8.85 12.35 9.93
N PRO A 298 9.02 13.54 9.30
CA PRO A 298 8.47 14.79 9.76
C PRO A 298 6.94 14.77 9.80
N VAL A 299 6.31 13.97 8.93
CA VAL A 299 4.85 13.81 8.86
C VAL A 299 4.24 13.33 10.19
N ARG A 300 4.98 12.59 11.03
CA ARG A 300 4.53 12.07 12.33
C ARG A 300 4.87 12.96 13.53
N VAL A 301 5.60 14.05 13.32
CA VAL A 301 6.14 14.86 14.43
C VAL A 301 5.95 16.36 14.26
N LEU A 302 6.02 16.90 13.05
CA LEU A 302 5.91 18.34 12.83
C LEU A 302 4.44 18.79 12.91
N ALA A 303 4.21 19.92 13.58
CA ALA A 303 2.89 20.54 13.71
C ALA A 303 2.34 20.97 12.34
N THR A 304 3.21 21.47 11.48
CA THR A 304 2.92 21.83 10.10
C THR A 304 3.51 20.77 9.15
N PRO A 305 2.73 20.20 8.21
CA PRO A 305 3.27 19.29 7.20
C PRO A 305 4.41 19.94 6.38
N THR A 306 5.32 19.13 5.83
CA THR A 306 6.34 19.63 4.90
C THR A 306 5.71 20.09 3.58
N PRO A 307 6.37 20.95 2.80
CA PRO A 307 5.90 21.32 1.46
C PRO A 307 5.77 20.13 0.50
N GLY A 308 6.43 19.01 0.78
CA GLY A 308 6.45 17.82 -0.09
C GLY A 308 7.53 17.90 -1.16
N ILE A 309 7.33 17.16 -2.26
CA ILE A 309 8.35 17.01 -3.32
C ILE A 309 8.64 18.30 -4.12
N GLY A 310 7.70 19.26 -4.18
CA GLY A 310 7.79 20.44 -5.06
C GLY A 310 9.12 21.20 -4.95
N PRO A 311 9.47 21.74 -3.76
CA PRO A 311 10.75 22.44 -3.57
C PRO A 311 11.98 21.56 -3.80
N LEU A 312 11.87 20.24 -3.61
CA LEU A 312 12.99 19.32 -3.87
C LEU A 312 13.26 19.18 -5.38
N LEU A 313 12.23 19.25 -6.21
CA LEU A 313 12.37 19.28 -7.67
C LEU A 313 13.04 20.58 -8.14
N GLU A 314 12.68 21.71 -7.53
CA GLU A 314 13.33 23.01 -7.77
C GLU A 314 14.82 22.97 -7.37
N GLU A 315 15.14 22.46 -6.17
CA GLU A 315 16.53 22.31 -5.70
C GLU A 315 17.36 21.41 -6.65
N ALA A 316 16.79 20.29 -7.12
CA ALA A 316 17.46 19.40 -8.08
C ALA A 316 17.69 20.10 -9.44
N TRP A 317 16.70 20.86 -9.92
CA TRP A 317 16.81 21.65 -11.14
C TRP A 317 17.90 22.71 -11.03
N GLU A 318 17.87 23.53 -9.98
CA GLU A 318 18.88 24.56 -9.72
C GLU A 318 20.29 23.96 -9.65
N ARG A 319 20.44 22.79 -9.02
CA ARG A 319 21.73 22.12 -8.86
C ARG A 319 22.30 21.58 -10.17
N TYR A 320 21.47 20.96 -11.02
CA TYR A 320 21.95 20.19 -12.17
C TYR A 320 21.63 20.79 -13.53
N GLN A 321 20.54 21.54 -13.66
CA GLN A 321 20.01 22.05 -14.94
C GLN A 321 19.87 20.92 -15.98
N LEU A 322 19.40 19.76 -15.52
CA LEU A 322 19.13 18.57 -16.32
C LEU A 322 17.64 18.20 -16.24
N PRO A 323 17.06 17.56 -17.26
CA PRO A 323 15.67 17.11 -17.22
C PRO A 323 15.39 16.22 -16.00
N LEU A 324 14.24 16.39 -15.37
CA LEU A 324 13.82 15.64 -14.19
C LEU A 324 12.65 14.69 -14.52
N ALA A 325 12.53 13.60 -13.76
CA ALA A 325 11.31 12.80 -13.70
C ALA A 325 11.12 12.29 -12.27
N VAL A 326 9.88 12.25 -11.78
CA VAL A 326 9.56 11.48 -10.57
C VAL A 326 9.51 10.01 -10.99
N THR A 327 10.50 9.22 -10.59
CA THR A 327 10.71 7.85 -11.07
C THR A 327 10.12 6.76 -10.19
N GLU A 328 9.79 7.08 -8.94
CA GLU A 328 8.95 6.27 -8.05
C GLU A 328 8.15 7.19 -7.12
N ALA A 329 6.86 6.89 -7.00
CA ALA A 329 5.99 7.46 -5.99
C ALA A 329 4.95 6.41 -5.62
N HIS A 330 4.99 5.95 -4.36
CA HIS A 330 4.02 5.03 -3.79
C HIS A 330 3.61 5.49 -2.41
N MET A 331 2.43 5.06 -2.00
CA MET A 331 2.02 5.17 -0.62
C MET A 331 1.13 3.98 -0.27
N ASN A 332 1.49 3.32 0.81
CA ASN A 332 0.64 2.35 1.46
C ASN A 332 -0.50 3.06 2.24
N GLY A 333 -1.70 2.51 2.18
CA GLY A 333 -2.86 3.07 2.88
C GLY A 333 -4.17 2.70 2.22
N SER A 334 -5.23 3.38 2.63
CA SER A 334 -6.56 3.23 2.04
C SER A 334 -6.60 3.73 0.59
N ARG A 335 -7.55 3.23 -0.20
CA ARG A 335 -7.59 3.49 -1.63
C ARG A 335 -7.62 4.99 -1.98
N GLU A 336 -8.47 5.76 -1.31
CA GLU A 336 -8.56 7.21 -1.55
C GLU A 336 -7.28 7.94 -1.17
N ASP A 337 -6.55 7.46 -0.17
CA ASP A 337 -5.28 8.07 0.22
C ASP A 337 -4.23 7.77 -0.87
N GLN A 338 -4.15 6.56 -1.43
CA GLN A 338 -3.27 6.27 -2.57
C GLN A 338 -3.58 7.17 -3.78
N MET A 339 -4.86 7.38 -4.06
CA MET A 339 -5.31 8.29 -5.12
C MET A 339 -4.90 9.75 -4.83
N ARG A 340 -5.15 10.24 -3.62
CA ARG A 340 -4.78 11.61 -3.19
C ARG A 340 -3.27 11.83 -3.24
N TRP A 341 -2.47 10.82 -2.89
CA TRP A 341 -1.01 10.87 -3.00
C TRP A 341 -0.57 11.04 -4.45
N LEU A 342 -1.10 10.22 -5.37
CA LEU A 342 -0.79 10.36 -6.79
C LEU A 342 -1.17 11.75 -7.32
N VAL A 343 -2.34 12.27 -6.94
CA VAL A 343 -2.76 13.63 -7.33
C VAL A 343 -1.82 14.68 -6.78
N GLU A 344 -1.38 14.56 -5.52
CA GLU A 344 -0.45 15.50 -4.89
C GLU A 344 0.91 15.52 -5.61
N ILE A 345 1.47 14.35 -5.93
CA ILE A 345 2.73 14.24 -6.68
C ILE A 345 2.58 14.77 -8.10
N TRP A 346 1.49 14.43 -8.79
CA TRP A 346 1.20 14.93 -10.14
C TRP A 346 1.09 16.45 -10.16
N GLN A 347 0.38 17.05 -9.19
CA GLN A 347 0.20 18.49 -9.12
C GLN A 347 1.50 19.21 -8.73
N ALA A 348 2.30 18.64 -7.82
CA ALA A 348 3.61 19.19 -7.49
C ALA A 348 4.54 19.22 -8.72
N ALA A 349 4.59 18.13 -9.49
CA ALA A 349 5.36 18.07 -10.74
C ALA A 349 4.84 19.06 -11.79
N LYS A 350 3.51 19.21 -11.93
CA LYS A 350 2.91 20.18 -12.84
C LYS A 350 3.22 21.62 -12.44
N ASN A 351 3.16 21.95 -11.15
CA ASN A 351 3.46 23.28 -10.62
C ASN A 351 4.94 23.64 -10.84
N ALA A 352 5.87 22.75 -10.49
CA ALA A 352 7.29 22.97 -10.72
C ALA A 352 7.60 23.14 -12.22
N LYS A 353 6.91 22.41 -13.11
CA LYS A 353 7.01 22.62 -14.55
C LYS A 353 6.54 24.00 -14.99
N GLN A 354 5.42 24.49 -14.44
CA GLN A 354 4.92 25.84 -14.70
C GLN A 354 5.87 26.93 -14.20
N GLN A 355 6.69 26.63 -13.20
CA GLN A 355 7.74 27.52 -12.68
C GLN A 355 9.06 27.41 -13.45
N GLY A 356 9.12 26.64 -14.54
CA GLY A 356 10.27 26.55 -15.43
C GLY A 356 11.21 25.38 -15.19
N VAL A 357 10.87 24.45 -14.29
CA VAL A 357 11.63 23.20 -14.12
C VAL A 357 11.32 22.25 -15.28
N ASP A 358 12.35 21.68 -15.92
CA ASP A 358 12.16 20.71 -17.01
C ASP A 358 11.77 19.31 -16.49
N ILE A 359 10.51 19.16 -16.06
CA ILE A 359 9.96 17.89 -15.59
C ILE A 359 9.30 17.15 -16.76
N ARG A 360 9.77 15.93 -16.99
CA ARG A 360 9.36 15.06 -18.10
C ARG A 360 8.23 14.11 -17.72
N ALA A 361 8.25 13.56 -16.51
CA ALA A 361 7.28 12.54 -16.14
C ALA A 361 7.06 12.39 -14.63
N VAL A 362 5.94 11.75 -14.29
CA VAL A 362 5.64 11.14 -13.00
C VAL A 362 5.40 9.64 -13.20
N THR A 363 6.04 8.82 -12.37
CA THR A 363 5.94 7.36 -12.43
C THR A 363 5.07 6.86 -11.30
N VAL A 364 4.01 6.11 -11.63
CA VAL A 364 3.23 5.38 -10.62
C VAL A 364 3.93 4.07 -10.32
N TRP A 365 4.44 3.96 -9.10
CA TRP A 365 5.12 2.78 -8.60
C TRP A 365 4.38 2.25 -7.36
N ALA A 366 4.27 0.95 -7.13
CA ALA A 366 4.49 -0.15 -8.06
C ALA A 366 3.18 -0.58 -8.74
N LEU A 367 3.19 -0.85 -10.05
CA LEU A 367 1.97 -1.21 -10.81
C LEU A 367 1.25 -2.45 -10.25
N LEU A 368 2.01 -3.43 -9.75
CA LEU A 368 1.50 -4.68 -9.17
C LEU A 368 1.53 -4.68 -7.64
N GLY A 369 1.75 -3.52 -7.01
CA GLY A 369 2.02 -3.41 -5.58
C GLY A 369 3.41 -3.93 -5.19
N SER A 370 3.66 -4.01 -3.89
CA SER A 370 4.95 -4.38 -3.32
C SER A 370 4.77 -5.27 -2.09
N TYR A 371 5.78 -6.08 -1.76
CA TYR A 371 5.74 -6.96 -0.59
C TYR A 371 6.85 -6.65 0.42
N ASP A 372 6.49 -6.67 1.71
CA ASP A 372 7.39 -6.67 2.87
C ASP A 372 8.35 -5.45 2.99
N TRP A 373 8.06 -4.34 2.31
CA TRP A 373 8.77 -3.08 2.50
C TRP A 373 8.60 -2.47 3.88
N ASN A 374 7.51 -2.81 4.59
CA ASN A 374 7.35 -2.48 6.00
C ASN A 374 8.46 -3.06 6.89
N CYS A 375 9.23 -4.04 6.40
CA CYS A 375 10.45 -4.54 7.02
C CYS A 375 11.69 -4.39 6.10
N LEU A 376 11.67 -3.46 5.16
CA LEU A 376 12.75 -3.19 4.20
C LEU A 376 13.19 -4.44 3.42
N VAL A 377 12.26 -5.35 3.14
CA VAL A 377 12.53 -6.62 2.43
C VAL A 377 13.63 -7.44 3.14
N THR A 378 13.70 -7.36 4.48
CA THR A 378 14.65 -8.15 5.28
C THR A 378 14.10 -9.53 5.66
N ALA A 379 12.80 -9.77 5.45
CA ALA A 379 12.13 -11.03 5.71
C ALA A 379 10.89 -11.21 4.83
N CYS A 380 10.52 -12.47 4.56
CA CYS A 380 9.25 -12.83 3.92
C CYS A 380 8.14 -12.96 4.97
N LYS A 381 7.39 -11.89 5.22
CA LYS A 381 6.23 -11.88 6.14
C LYS A 381 4.88 -11.91 5.43
N GLY A 382 4.86 -11.71 4.11
CA GLY A 382 3.63 -11.74 3.32
C GLY A 382 2.82 -10.45 3.38
N TYR A 383 3.36 -9.37 3.94
CA TYR A 383 2.71 -8.07 3.96
C TYR A 383 2.68 -7.48 2.55
N TYR A 384 1.50 -7.15 2.03
CA TYR A 384 1.31 -6.67 0.67
C TYR A 384 0.71 -5.27 0.66
N GLU A 385 1.33 -4.37 -0.12
CA GLU A 385 0.86 -3.01 -0.37
C GLU A 385 0.29 -2.94 -1.80
N PRO A 386 -1.01 -2.68 -1.98
CA PRO A 386 -1.64 -2.77 -3.30
C PRO A 386 -1.26 -1.62 -4.22
N GLY A 387 -1.07 -1.91 -5.50
CA GLY A 387 -0.85 -0.91 -6.56
C GLY A 387 -2.11 -0.57 -7.37
N PRO A 388 -1.91 0.00 -8.58
CA PRO A 388 -2.92 0.07 -9.64
C PRO A 388 -3.57 -1.28 -9.97
N PHE A 389 -2.82 -2.37 -9.82
CA PHE A 389 -3.34 -3.73 -9.89
C PHE A 389 -3.06 -4.48 -8.59
N ASP A 390 -4.12 -4.93 -7.93
CA ASP A 390 -4.08 -5.77 -6.73
C ASP A 390 -3.91 -7.23 -7.14
N VAL A 391 -2.88 -7.90 -6.62
CA VAL A 391 -2.51 -9.28 -7.03
C VAL A 391 -2.95 -10.35 -6.02
N ARG A 392 -3.75 -10.02 -5.01
CA ARG A 392 -4.20 -10.97 -3.97
C ARG A 392 -5.21 -12.01 -4.46
N SER A 393 -5.74 -11.87 -5.67
CA SER A 393 -6.63 -12.84 -6.30
C SER A 393 -5.87 -13.66 -7.35
N GLY A 394 -6.52 -14.67 -7.94
CA GLY A 394 -5.92 -15.47 -9.02
C GLY A 394 -5.56 -14.67 -10.29
N THR A 395 -6.06 -13.44 -10.45
CA THR A 395 -5.78 -12.57 -11.60
C THR A 395 -5.70 -11.11 -11.16
N PRO A 396 -4.62 -10.36 -11.50
CA PRO A 396 -4.48 -8.98 -11.06
C PRO A 396 -5.71 -8.12 -11.37
N ARG A 397 -6.29 -7.54 -10.31
CA ARG A 397 -7.53 -6.76 -10.32
C ARG A 397 -7.19 -5.27 -10.38
N ALA A 398 -7.79 -4.55 -11.33
CA ALA A 398 -7.61 -3.10 -11.43
C ALA A 398 -8.25 -2.39 -10.23
N THR A 399 -7.60 -1.33 -9.76
CA THR A 399 -8.06 -0.54 -8.63
C THR A 399 -8.47 0.86 -9.06
N ALA A 400 -9.03 1.68 -8.17
CA ALA A 400 -9.34 3.08 -8.46
C ALA A 400 -8.10 3.87 -8.89
N LEU A 401 -6.90 3.43 -8.48
CA LEU A 401 -5.63 4.03 -8.91
C LEU A 401 -5.37 3.77 -10.41
N ALA A 402 -5.69 2.58 -10.93
CA ALA A 402 -5.61 2.32 -12.38
C ALA A 402 -6.59 3.18 -13.18
N ALA A 403 -7.81 3.38 -12.67
CA ALA A 403 -8.77 4.31 -13.30
C ALA A 403 -8.24 5.75 -13.29
N LEU A 404 -7.70 6.20 -12.15
CA LEU A 404 -7.10 7.52 -12.01
C LEU A 404 -5.92 7.74 -12.98
N MET A 405 -5.05 6.73 -13.15
CA MET A 405 -3.97 6.78 -14.14
C MET A 405 -4.50 6.95 -15.56
N ARG A 406 -5.58 6.26 -15.92
CA ARG A 406 -6.22 6.40 -17.24
C ARG A 406 -6.86 7.77 -17.43
N ASP A 407 -7.36 8.40 -16.37
CA ASP A 407 -7.90 9.76 -16.45
C ASP A 407 -6.78 10.78 -16.64
N LEU A 408 -5.68 10.64 -15.90
CA LEU A 408 -4.49 11.48 -16.04
C LEU A 408 -3.88 11.38 -17.46
N THR A 409 -3.68 10.17 -17.98
CA THR A 409 -3.10 9.96 -19.32
C THR A 409 -4.00 10.45 -20.45
N ALA A 410 -5.31 10.40 -20.26
CA ALA A 410 -6.29 10.91 -21.23
C ALA A 410 -6.61 12.40 -21.05
N GLY A 411 -6.02 13.09 -20.06
CA GLY A 411 -6.34 14.48 -19.73
C GLY A 411 -7.79 14.69 -19.29
N ARG A 412 -8.45 13.65 -18.75
CA ARG A 412 -9.83 13.73 -18.25
C ARG A 412 -9.88 14.41 -16.88
N PRO A 413 -10.98 15.09 -16.53
CA PRO A 413 -11.17 15.64 -15.19
C PRO A 413 -11.12 14.55 -14.12
N LEU A 414 -10.39 14.81 -13.03
CA LEU A 414 -10.28 13.90 -11.89
C LEU A 414 -11.53 14.03 -11.01
N SER A 415 -12.58 13.29 -11.33
CA SER A 415 -13.92 13.52 -10.75
C SER A 415 -14.32 12.54 -9.66
N HIS A 416 -13.45 11.62 -9.22
CA HIS A 416 -13.81 10.65 -8.20
C HIS A 416 -14.12 11.35 -6.86
N PRO A 417 -15.33 11.22 -6.29
CA PRO A 417 -15.74 11.98 -5.10
C PRO A 417 -14.83 11.79 -3.88
N ALA A 418 -14.21 10.62 -3.73
CA ALA A 418 -13.24 10.35 -2.66
C ALA A 418 -12.00 11.27 -2.69
N LEU A 419 -11.68 11.92 -3.82
CA LEU A 419 -10.60 12.91 -3.91
C LEU A 419 -10.91 14.22 -3.17
N GLY A 420 -12.16 14.47 -2.76
CA GLY A 420 -12.57 15.72 -2.10
C GLY A 420 -12.08 15.91 -0.66
N GLY A 421 -11.53 14.87 -0.03
CA GLY A 421 -10.91 14.94 1.28
C GLY A 421 -9.39 15.14 1.22
N GLN A 422 -8.75 15.29 2.37
CA GLN A 422 -7.30 15.45 2.52
C GLN A 422 -6.64 14.10 2.76
N GLY A 423 -5.42 13.86 2.28
CA GLY A 423 -4.65 12.68 2.66
C GLY A 423 -4.30 12.69 4.16
N TRP A 424 -4.15 11.52 4.79
CA TRP A 424 -3.89 11.43 6.24
C TRP A 424 -2.67 12.25 6.70
N TRP A 425 -1.67 12.44 5.83
CA TRP A 425 -0.46 13.22 6.07
C TRP A 425 -0.67 14.73 6.16
N ARG A 426 -1.82 15.22 5.68
CA ARG A 426 -2.21 16.63 5.80
C ARG A 426 -3.18 16.87 6.97
N ARG A 427 -3.77 15.81 7.53
CA ARG A 427 -4.81 15.91 8.59
C ARG A 427 -4.23 16.21 9.97
N ALA A 428 -5.08 16.75 10.84
CA ALA A 428 -4.83 16.78 12.28
C ALA A 428 -4.88 15.36 12.87
N GLY A 429 -4.10 15.07 13.92
CA GLY A 429 -4.04 13.75 14.54
C GLY A 429 -3.10 12.73 13.86
N ARG A 430 -2.36 13.16 12.83
CA ARG A 430 -1.33 12.33 12.16
C ARG A 430 -0.10 12.05 13.02
N THR A 431 0.13 12.87 14.05
CA THR A 431 1.34 12.84 14.87
C THR A 431 1.22 11.82 16.01
N ASN A 432 2.29 11.07 16.25
CA ASN A 432 2.33 10.05 17.30
C ASN A 432 2.85 10.59 18.65
N VAL A 433 3.33 11.84 18.64
CA VAL A 433 3.87 12.55 19.80
C VAL A 433 3.32 13.98 19.84
N GLN A 434 3.59 14.70 20.93
CA GLN A 434 3.31 16.13 20.99
C GLN A 434 3.98 16.84 19.81
N PRO A 435 3.23 17.54 18.93
CA PRO A 435 3.78 18.10 17.71
C PRO A 435 4.92 19.10 17.97
N VAL A 436 5.88 19.17 17.06
CA VAL A 436 6.97 20.15 17.09
C VAL A 436 6.62 21.30 16.15
N ALA A 437 6.50 22.51 16.70
CA ALA A 437 6.44 23.72 15.89
C ALA A 437 7.85 24.13 15.48
N THR A 438 8.07 24.39 14.20
CA THR A 438 9.34 24.92 13.68
C THR A 438 9.07 26.23 12.95
N ARG A 439 9.99 27.20 13.05
CA ARG A 439 9.90 28.45 12.26
C ARG A 439 10.08 28.21 10.76
N ALA A 440 10.72 27.11 10.38
CA ALA A 440 11.05 26.76 9.00
C ALA A 440 9.92 26.02 8.26
N ALA A 441 8.96 25.40 8.96
CA ALA A 441 7.81 24.75 8.34
C ALA A 441 6.63 25.73 8.23
N ILE A 442 6.78 26.75 7.38
CA ILE A 442 5.63 27.52 6.89
C ILE A 442 5.15 26.84 5.61
N ALA A 443 4.57 25.66 5.74
CA ALA A 443 3.58 25.24 4.74
C ALA A 443 2.26 25.80 5.23
N SER A 444 1.67 26.71 4.47
CA SER A 444 0.36 27.21 4.85
C SER A 444 -0.61 26.03 4.95
N LEU A 445 -1.40 25.96 6.02
CA LEU A 445 -2.54 25.06 6.11
C LEU A 445 -3.65 25.47 5.12
N HIS A 446 -3.31 26.18 4.04
CA HIS A 446 -4.28 26.62 3.05
C HIS A 446 -4.83 25.40 2.32
N PRO A 447 -6.16 25.21 2.34
CA PRO A 447 -6.82 24.16 1.59
C PRO A 447 -6.88 24.59 0.12
N GLU A 448 -5.76 24.60 -0.61
CA GLU A 448 -5.76 24.98 -2.03
C GLU A 448 -6.44 23.95 -2.96
N HIS A 449 -6.99 22.87 -2.39
CA HIS A 449 -7.79 21.89 -3.15
C HIS A 449 -9.18 21.63 -2.56
N ARG A 450 -9.75 22.56 -1.79
CA ARG A 450 -11.22 22.67 -1.86
C ARG A 450 -11.51 23.37 -3.17
N SER A 451 -11.98 22.63 -4.17
CA SER A 451 -12.75 23.22 -5.27
C SER A 451 -13.78 24.15 -4.63
N GLU A 452 -13.52 25.45 -4.68
CA GLU A 452 -14.48 26.46 -4.25
C GLU A 452 -15.75 26.22 -5.08
N GLY A 453 -16.84 25.85 -4.41
CA GLY A 453 -18.19 25.80 -5.01
C GLY A 453 -18.84 24.43 -5.25
N LYS A 454 -18.19 23.28 -5.03
CA LYS A 454 -18.89 21.97 -5.08
C LYS A 454 -19.06 21.37 -3.68
N MET A 455 -20.32 21.22 -3.24
CA MET A 455 -20.62 20.39 -2.07
C MET A 455 -20.09 18.98 -2.32
N ALA A 456 -19.25 18.46 -1.41
CA ALA A 456 -18.74 17.11 -1.50
C ALA A 456 -19.91 16.12 -1.49
N GLN A 457 -19.99 15.27 -2.53
CA GLN A 457 -21.01 14.22 -2.57
C GLN A 457 -20.72 13.22 -1.44
N PRO A 458 -21.69 12.92 -0.56
CA PRO A 458 -21.45 12.02 0.56
C PRO A 458 -21.65 10.54 0.19
N ILE A 459 -21.20 9.66 1.07
CA ILE A 459 -21.74 8.30 1.21
C ILE A 459 -22.95 8.36 2.14
N LEU A 460 -24.11 7.84 1.75
CA LEU A 460 -25.19 7.58 2.72
C LEU A 460 -24.98 6.24 3.39
N ILE A 461 -25.10 6.18 4.72
CA ILE A 461 -24.95 4.96 5.50
C ILE A 461 -26.24 4.73 6.26
N THR A 462 -26.90 3.60 6.02
CA THR A 462 -28.12 3.22 6.76
C THR A 462 -27.78 2.45 8.03
N GLY A 463 -28.73 2.35 8.96
CA GLY A 463 -28.53 1.56 10.18
C GLY A 463 -27.69 2.30 11.22
N ALA A 464 -27.96 3.59 11.44
CA ALA A 464 -27.24 4.46 12.39
C ALA A 464 -27.02 3.85 13.79
N ALA A 465 -27.99 3.09 14.28
CA ALA A 465 -27.94 2.43 15.59
C ALA A 465 -27.26 1.04 15.58
N GLY A 466 -26.86 0.53 14.42
CA GLY A 466 -26.22 -0.78 14.26
C GLY A 466 -24.70 -0.75 14.37
N THR A 467 -24.09 -1.91 14.65
CA THR A 467 -22.64 -2.07 14.78
C THR A 467 -21.90 -1.65 13.51
N LEU A 468 -22.36 -2.09 12.33
CA LEU A 468 -21.77 -1.71 11.05
C LEU A 468 -21.98 -0.22 10.74
N GLY A 469 -23.19 0.33 10.92
CA GLY A 469 -23.45 1.75 10.64
C GLY A 469 -22.54 2.70 11.43
N ARG A 470 -22.35 2.42 12.73
CA ARG A 470 -21.39 3.16 13.57
C ARG A 470 -19.94 2.96 13.13
N ALA A 471 -19.56 1.74 12.76
CA ALA A 471 -18.21 1.41 12.31
C ALA A 471 -17.84 2.13 11.01
N PHE A 472 -18.73 2.10 10.00
CA PHE A 472 -18.58 2.87 8.76
C PHE A 472 -18.47 4.36 9.04
N ALA A 473 -19.36 4.93 9.86
CA ALA A 473 -19.30 6.35 10.20
C ALA A 473 -17.97 6.73 10.86
N LYS A 474 -17.46 5.88 11.77
CA LYS A 474 -16.17 6.10 12.44
C LYS A 474 -15.00 6.03 11.46
N ILE A 475 -14.95 5.02 10.61
CA ILE A 475 -13.85 4.82 9.65
C ILE A 475 -13.90 5.87 8.53
N CYS A 476 -15.07 6.22 8.01
CA CYS A 476 -15.22 7.32 7.03
C CYS A 476 -14.66 8.64 7.57
N ARG A 477 -14.94 8.99 8.83
CA ARG A 477 -14.32 10.16 9.47
C ARG A 477 -12.80 10.05 9.56
N GLY A 478 -12.28 8.88 9.94
CA GLY A 478 -10.83 8.63 10.00
C GLY A 478 -10.13 8.72 8.64
N ARG A 479 -10.84 8.33 7.57
CA ARG A 479 -10.41 8.34 6.16
C ARG A 479 -10.72 9.65 5.41
N ASP A 480 -11.33 10.61 6.10
CA ASP A 480 -11.83 11.86 5.53
C ASP A 480 -12.68 11.63 4.26
N LEU A 481 -13.60 10.68 4.37
CA LEU A 481 -14.66 10.41 3.40
C LEU A 481 -15.95 11.06 3.92
N THR A 482 -16.50 12.00 3.16
CA THR A 482 -17.76 12.65 3.53
C THR A 482 -18.88 11.61 3.58
N CYS A 483 -19.57 11.50 4.72
CA CYS A 483 -20.68 10.57 4.88
C CYS A 483 -21.83 11.18 5.69
N VAL A 484 -23.04 10.71 5.44
CA VAL A 484 -24.25 11.00 6.23
C VAL A 484 -24.81 9.67 6.71
N VAL A 485 -25.01 9.57 8.02
CA VAL A 485 -25.55 8.36 8.65
C VAL A 485 -27.03 8.60 8.91
N LEU A 486 -27.88 7.70 8.42
CA LEU A 486 -29.32 7.83 8.47
C LEU A 486 -29.94 6.72 9.33
N ASP A 487 -30.87 7.12 10.18
CA ASP A 487 -31.75 6.17 10.86
C ASP A 487 -32.98 5.82 10.00
N ARG A 488 -33.85 4.96 10.53
CA ARG A 488 -35.05 4.50 9.83
C ARG A 488 -36.10 5.61 9.64
N GLN A 489 -36.16 6.60 10.53
CA GLN A 489 -37.10 7.71 10.41
C GLN A 489 -36.66 8.68 9.31
N GLU A 490 -35.35 8.84 9.13
CA GLU A 490 -34.78 9.67 8.07
C GLU A 490 -34.83 8.98 6.71
N MET A 491 -34.59 7.66 6.65
CA MET A 491 -34.68 6.87 5.42
C MET A 491 -35.12 5.43 5.70
N ASP A 492 -36.41 5.11 5.52
CA ASP A 492 -36.89 3.73 5.55
C ASP A 492 -36.60 3.07 4.21
N ILE A 493 -35.60 2.19 4.20
CA ILE A 493 -35.08 1.57 2.98
C ILE A 493 -36.11 0.74 2.21
N ALA A 494 -37.20 0.30 2.86
CA ALA A 494 -38.25 -0.47 2.20
C ALA A 494 -39.34 0.40 1.53
N LEU A 495 -39.23 1.73 1.63
CA LEU A 495 -40.17 2.68 1.02
C LEU A 495 -39.47 3.47 -0.10
N PRO A 496 -39.79 3.22 -1.39
CA PRO A 496 -39.13 3.89 -2.51
C PRO A 496 -39.12 5.42 -2.41
N ALA A 497 -40.25 6.04 -2.07
CA ALA A 497 -40.36 7.50 -1.92
C ALA A 497 -39.45 8.07 -0.81
N SER A 498 -39.17 7.29 0.25
CA SER A 498 -38.27 7.72 1.33
C SER A 498 -36.83 7.74 0.85
N VAL A 499 -36.40 6.71 0.11
CA VAL A 499 -35.05 6.62 -0.46
C VAL A 499 -34.84 7.69 -1.53
N GLU A 500 -35.81 7.90 -2.43
CA GLU A 500 -35.77 8.97 -3.45
C GLU A 500 -35.61 10.36 -2.84
N SER A 501 -36.33 10.64 -1.75
CA SER A 501 -36.20 11.90 -1.01
C SER A 501 -34.79 12.11 -0.45
N ALA A 502 -34.20 11.06 0.13
CA ALA A 502 -32.83 11.12 0.64
C ALA A 502 -31.78 11.29 -0.47
N VAL A 503 -31.91 10.55 -1.58
CA VAL A 503 -31.03 10.67 -2.76
C VAL A 503 -31.10 12.09 -3.33
N SER A 504 -32.30 12.63 -3.52
CA SER A 504 -32.52 13.98 -4.02
C SER A 504 -31.92 15.05 -3.10
N ARG A 505 -32.07 14.87 -1.79
CA ARG A 505 -31.58 15.81 -0.76
C ARG A 505 -30.05 15.82 -0.66
N TYR A 506 -29.43 14.66 -0.60
CA TYR A 506 -28.00 14.54 -0.26
C TYR A 506 -27.10 14.36 -1.49
N ARG A 507 -27.64 13.96 -2.64
CA ARG A 507 -26.90 13.69 -3.89
C ARG A 507 -25.66 12.81 -3.69
N PRO A 508 -25.81 11.64 -3.06
CA PRO A 508 -24.66 10.81 -2.72
C PRO A 508 -24.03 10.19 -3.95
N TRP A 509 -22.77 9.78 -3.82
CA TRP A 509 -22.13 8.94 -4.84
C TRP A 509 -22.19 7.44 -4.50
N ALA A 510 -22.48 7.11 -3.23
CA ALA A 510 -22.70 5.74 -2.79
C ALA A 510 -23.72 5.64 -1.65
N ILE A 511 -24.37 4.50 -1.56
CA ILE A 511 -25.18 4.07 -0.42
C ILE A 511 -24.57 2.79 0.16
N VAL A 512 -24.25 2.83 1.46
CA VAL A 512 -23.87 1.66 2.27
C VAL A 512 -25.09 1.23 3.07
N ASN A 513 -25.66 0.08 2.72
CA ASN A 513 -26.73 -0.53 3.46
C ASN A 513 -26.19 -1.38 4.62
N ALA A 514 -26.03 -0.75 5.78
CA ALA A 514 -25.66 -1.41 7.05
C ALA A 514 -26.87 -1.67 7.96
N SER A 515 -28.09 -1.59 7.41
CA SER A 515 -29.34 -1.95 8.09
C SER A 515 -29.82 -3.35 7.70
N GLY A 516 -30.63 -3.96 8.56
CA GLY A 516 -31.26 -5.26 8.32
C GLY A 516 -31.66 -5.96 9.61
N TYR A 517 -32.45 -7.01 9.47
CA TYR A 517 -32.86 -7.87 10.58
C TYR A 517 -31.72 -8.82 10.90
N VAL A 518 -31.24 -8.89 12.15
CA VAL A 518 -30.02 -9.65 12.53
C VAL A 518 -30.24 -10.79 13.52
N ASN A 519 -31.40 -10.86 14.18
CA ASN A 519 -31.66 -11.90 15.18
C ASN A 519 -32.08 -13.22 14.50
N VAL A 520 -31.14 -14.16 14.38
CA VAL A 520 -31.33 -15.40 13.60
C VAL A 520 -32.46 -16.26 14.13
N ASP A 521 -32.58 -16.42 15.46
CA ASP A 521 -33.62 -17.25 16.07
C ASP A 521 -35.00 -16.60 15.96
N ASN A 522 -35.11 -15.29 16.26
CA ASN A 522 -36.40 -14.59 16.16
C ASN A 522 -36.90 -14.49 14.71
N ALA A 523 -36.04 -14.62 13.70
CA ALA A 523 -36.44 -14.60 12.30
C ALA A 523 -37.38 -15.75 11.92
N GLU A 524 -37.40 -16.87 12.66
CA GLU A 524 -38.37 -17.95 12.45
C GLU A 524 -39.79 -17.58 12.87
N HIS A 525 -39.93 -16.58 13.76
CA HIS A 525 -41.23 -16.08 14.22
C HIS A 525 -41.62 -14.77 13.54
N GLU A 526 -40.66 -13.92 13.18
CA GLU A 526 -40.88 -12.61 12.56
C GLU A 526 -40.53 -12.61 11.05
N VAL A 527 -40.97 -13.63 10.31
CA VAL A 527 -40.59 -13.85 8.89
C VAL A 527 -40.90 -12.62 8.03
N ASP A 528 -42.10 -12.06 8.11
CA ASP A 528 -42.50 -10.91 7.28
C ASP A 528 -41.61 -9.68 7.53
N ARG A 529 -41.29 -9.42 8.80
CA ARG A 529 -40.39 -8.31 9.17
C ARG A 529 -38.97 -8.58 8.69
N CYS A 530 -38.49 -9.81 8.85
CA CYS A 530 -37.18 -10.23 8.36
C CYS A 530 -37.07 -10.02 6.85
N PHE A 531 -38.06 -10.47 6.07
CA PHE A 531 -38.08 -10.29 4.61
C PHE A 531 -38.27 -8.83 4.19
N ARG A 532 -39.06 -8.03 4.92
CA ARG A 532 -39.18 -6.60 4.64
C ARG A 532 -37.81 -5.90 4.77
N GLU A 533 -37.12 -6.15 5.87
CA GLU A 533 -35.85 -5.48 6.17
C GLU A 533 -34.68 -6.03 5.34
N ASN A 534 -34.61 -7.35 5.14
CA ASN A 534 -33.49 -7.98 4.45
C ASN A 534 -33.69 -8.16 2.95
N VAL A 535 -34.92 -8.21 2.42
CA VAL A 535 -35.18 -8.41 0.98
C VAL A 535 -35.74 -7.16 0.32
N ILE A 536 -36.88 -6.66 0.80
CA ILE A 536 -37.57 -5.52 0.17
C ILE A 536 -36.69 -4.28 0.23
N GLY A 537 -36.15 -3.96 1.41
CA GLY A 537 -35.28 -2.81 1.61
C GLY A 537 -34.09 -2.76 0.64
N PRO A 538 -33.20 -3.77 0.63
CA PRO A 538 -32.07 -3.80 -0.30
C PRO A 538 -32.48 -3.78 -1.78
N SER A 539 -33.62 -4.41 -2.13
CA SER A 539 -34.13 -4.39 -3.51
C SER A 539 -34.52 -2.97 -3.96
N VAL A 540 -35.18 -2.21 -3.08
CA VAL A 540 -35.53 -0.79 -3.34
C VAL A 540 -34.27 0.06 -3.50
N LEU A 541 -33.27 -0.13 -2.61
CA LEU A 541 -31.98 0.55 -2.74
C LEU A 541 -31.30 0.22 -4.07
N ALA A 542 -31.30 -1.04 -4.50
CA ALA A 542 -30.69 -1.49 -5.75
C ALA A 542 -31.34 -0.84 -6.97
N ALA A 543 -32.67 -0.83 -7.04
CA ALA A 543 -33.41 -0.20 -8.14
C ALA A 543 -33.08 1.30 -8.27
N ILE A 544 -33.12 2.04 -7.16
CA ILE A 544 -32.84 3.48 -7.15
C ILE A 544 -31.36 3.76 -7.45
N CYS A 545 -30.44 2.95 -6.90
CA CYS A 545 -29.02 3.10 -7.19
C CYS A 545 -28.72 2.88 -8.68
N ALA A 546 -29.36 1.90 -9.32
CA ALA A 546 -29.22 1.64 -10.75
C ALA A 546 -29.74 2.81 -11.59
N GLU A 547 -30.89 3.40 -11.22
CA GLU A 547 -31.49 4.54 -11.92
C GLU A 547 -30.60 5.80 -11.86
N HIS A 548 -30.03 6.10 -10.70
CA HIS A 548 -29.25 7.33 -10.48
C HIS A 548 -27.74 7.16 -10.69
N GLY A 549 -27.27 5.96 -11.03
CA GLY A 549 -25.83 5.66 -11.17
C GLY A 549 -25.05 5.80 -9.85
N ILE A 550 -25.70 5.49 -8.73
CA ILE A 550 -25.14 5.54 -7.38
C ILE A 550 -24.57 4.16 -7.04
N GLN A 551 -23.39 4.09 -6.44
CA GLN A 551 -22.85 2.79 -6.01
C GLN A 551 -23.62 2.25 -4.81
N LEU A 552 -23.87 0.94 -4.78
CA LEU A 552 -24.52 0.27 -3.66
C LEU A 552 -23.57 -0.74 -3.03
N LEU A 553 -23.36 -0.63 -1.73
CA LEU A 553 -22.73 -1.67 -0.91
C LEU A 553 -23.75 -2.23 0.07
N THR A 554 -23.94 -3.55 0.09
CA THR A 554 -24.85 -4.21 1.03
C THR A 554 -24.27 -5.51 1.58
N PHE A 555 -24.83 -6.01 2.69
CA PHE A 555 -24.28 -7.13 3.45
C PHE A 555 -25.21 -8.34 3.45
N SER A 556 -24.60 -9.49 3.19
CA SER A 556 -25.16 -10.82 3.35
C SER A 556 -24.44 -11.58 4.47
N SER A 557 -24.68 -12.89 4.58
CA SER A 557 -24.19 -13.74 5.66
C SER A 557 -23.77 -15.11 5.12
N ASP A 558 -22.85 -15.74 5.82
CA ASP A 558 -22.51 -17.16 5.71
C ASP A 558 -23.70 -18.12 5.91
N LEU A 559 -24.78 -17.69 6.56
CA LEU A 559 -26.02 -18.48 6.74
C LEU A 559 -26.83 -18.68 5.45
N VAL A 560 -26.33 -18.17 4.31
CA VAL A 560 -26.82 -18.55 2.97
C VAL A 560 -26.43 -19.96 2.57
N PHE A 561 -25.52 -20.61 3.29
CA PHE A 561 -25.04 -21.97 3.01
C PHE A 561 -25.71 -23.05 3.88
N ASP A 562 -25.72 -24.28 3.39
CA ASP A 562 -26.31 -25.45 4.08
C ASP A 562 -25.35 -26.16 5.04
N GLY A 563 -24.06 -25.87 4.93
CA GLY A 563 -22.97 -26.46 5.69
C GLY A 563 -22.67 -27.92 5.43
N LYS A 564 -22.93 -28.40 4.21
CA LYS A 564 -22.54 -29.76 3.79
C LYS A 564 -21.11 -29.86 3.28
N GLN A 565 -20.45 -28.75 2.96
CA GLN A 565 -19.06 -28.79 2.49
C GLN A 565 -18.08 -29.14 3.62
N GLN A 566 -16.94 -29.72 3.21
CA GLN A 566 -15.82 -30.06 4.10
C GLN A 566 -14.66 -29.06 3.97
N SER A 567 -14.83 -28.03 3.15
CA SER A 567 -13.85 -26.97 2.87
C SER A 567 -14.57 -25.62 2.83
N PRO A 568 -13.86 -24.50 3.05
CA PRO A 568 -14.50 -23.18 3.07
C PRO A 568 -15.26 -22.88 1.78
N TYR A 569 -16.44 -22.29 1.90
CA TYR A 569 -17.26 -21.88 0.77
C TYR A 569 -16.60 -20.72 0.01
N LEU A 570 -16.60 -20.80 -1.32
CA LEU A 570 -16.20 -19.72 -2.24
C LEU A 570 -17.43 -18.98 -2.77
N GLU A 571 -17.24 -17.78 -3.33
CA GLU A 571 -18.32 -16.95 -3.87
C GLU A 571 -19.18 -17.68 -4.92
N SER A 572 -18.53 -18.52 -5.74
CA SER A 572 -19.15 -19.33 -6.80
C SER A 572 -19.96 -20.53 -6.32
N HIS A 573 -19.88 -20.92 -5.05
CA HIS A 573 -20.66 -22.04 -4.52
C HIS A 573 -22.16 -21.70 -4.41
N PRO A 574 -23.05 -22.69 -4.64
CA PRO A 574 -24.49 -22.47 -4.58
C PRO A 574 -24.96 -22.16 -3.16
N VAL A 575 -25.94 -21.25 -3.05
CA VAL A 575 -26.63 -20.94 -1.79
C VAL A 575 -27.74 -21.96 -1.52
N ALA A 576 -27.86 -22.39 -0.27
CA ALA A 576 -28.86 -23.35 0.21
C ALA A 576 -29.19 -23.11 1.70
N PRO A 577 -29.80 -21.97 2.06
CA PRO A 577 -30.00 -21.58 3.45
C PRO A 577 -30.94 -22.52 4.22
N LEU A 578 -30.63 -22.79 5.49
CA LEU A 578 -31.41 -23.70 6.35
C LEU A 578 -32.55 -23.00 7.12
N ASN A 579 -32.41 -21.71 7.42
CA ASN A 579 -33.30 -20.94 8.28
C ASN A 579 -33.90 -19.70 7.58
N SER A 580 -34.91 -19.07 8.19
CA SER A 580 -35.63 -17.93 7.63
C SER A 580 -34.73 -16.71 7.40
N TYR A 581 -33.78 -16.44 8.31
CA TYR A 581 -32.80 -15.37 8.16
C TYR A 581 -31.89 -15.61 6.93
N GLY A 582 -31.32 -16.80 6.80
CA GLY A 582 -30.49 -17.20 5.66
C GLY A 582 -31.24 -17.13 4.33
N ARG A 583 -32.51 -17.57 4.32
CA ARG A 583 -33.41 -17.43 3.15
C ARG A 583 -33.59 -15.97 2.75
N SER A 584 -33.82 -15.09 3.72
CA SER A 584 -33.95 -13.65 3.45
C SER A 584 -32.67 -13.06 2.86
N LYS A 585 -31.49 -13.47 3.33
CA LYS A 585 -30.21 -12.97 2.80
C LYS A 585 -29.93 -13.50 1.38
N ALA A 586 -30.14 -14.78 1.12
CA ALA A 586 -29.97 -15.36 -0.21
C ALA A 586 -30.91 -14.73 -1.25
N GLU A 587 -32.17 -14.49 -0.87
CA GLU A 587 -33.14 -13.81 -1.74
C GLU A 587 -32.77 -12.34 -2.00
N ALA A 588 -32.17 -11.67 -1.00
CA ALA A 588 -31.64 -10.32 -1.16
C ALA A 588 -30.48 -10.27 -2.15
N GLU A 589 -29.51 -11.19 -2.05
CA GLU A 589 -28.40 -11.29 -3.00
C GLU A 589 -28.91 -11.41 -4.43
N ARG A 590 -29.87 -12.32 -4.66
CA ARG A 590 -30.49 -12.56 -5.96
C ARG A 590 -31.16 -11.29 -6.50
N LYS A 591 -32.08 -10.70 -5.74
CA LYS A 591 -32.85 -9.52 -6.21
C LYS A 591 -31.98 -8.28 -6.41
N VAL A 592 -31.05 -8.01 -5.51
CA VAL A 592 -30.13 -6.87 -5.63
C VAL A 592 -29.31 -6.97 -6.90
N LEU A 593 -28.74 -8.15 -7.20
CA LEU A 593 -27.89 -8.35 -8.38
C LEU A 593 -28.69 -8.46 -9.68
N GLU A 594 -29.95 -8.92 -9.64
CA GLU A 594 -30.87 -8.84 -10.78
C GLU A 594 -31.22 -7.40 -11.15
N LEU A 595 -31.48 -6.55 -10.15
CA LEU A 595 -31.84 -5.14 -10.36
C LEU A 595 -30.62 -4.26 -10.67
N PHE A 596 -29.50 -4.53 -10.00
CA PHE A 596 -28.27 -3.75 -10.13
C PHE A 596 -27.02 -4.64 -10.10
N PRO A 597 -26.61 -5.19 -11.26
CA PRO A 597 -25.43 -6.06 -11.34
C PRO A 597 -24.11 -5.42 -10.88
N GLN A 598 -24.05 -4.08 -10.82
CA GLN A 598 -22.88 -3.35 -10.32
C GLN A 598 -22.88 -3.15 -8.79
N ALA A 599 -23.91 -3.63 -8.07
CA ALA A 599 -23.93 -3.60 -6.61
C ALA A 599 -22.82 -4.47 -6.02
N LEU A 600 -22.18 -3.99 -4.95
CA LEU A 600 -21.25 -4.74 -4.13
C LEU A 600 -22.00 -5.43 -3.00
N VAL A 601 -21.99 -6.76 -2.99
CA VAL A 601 -22.65 -7.59 -1.97
C VAL A 601 -21.58 -8.31 -1.16
N VAL A 602 -21.42 -7.95 0.10
CA VAL A 602 -20.41 -8.55 0.98
C VAL A 602 -21.05 -9.65 1.82
N ARG A 603 -20.68 -10.90 1.56
CA ARG A 603 -20.91 -12.00 2.51
C ARG A 603 -19.82 -11.96 3.57
N THR A 604 -20.25 -12.08 4.81
CA THR A 604 -19.38 -12.04 5.97
C THR A 604 -19.98 -12.92 7.06
N SER A 605 -19.26 -13.08 8.16
CA SER A 605 -19.56 -14.04 9.21
C SER A 605 -19.27 -13.44 10.58
N ALA A 606 -19.72 -14.10 11.65
CA ALA A 606 -19.39 -13.90 13.06
C ALA A 606 -18.57 -12.63 13.39
N PHE A 607 -19.27 -11.50 13.58
CA PHE A 607 -18.63 -10.22 13.89
C PHE A 607 -18.01 -10.20 15.28
N PHE A 608 -16.82 -9.61 15.35
CA PHE A 608 -16.23 -9.12 16.59
C PHE A 608 -15.50 -7.80 16.34
N GLY A 609 -15.36 -6.99 17.39
CA GLY A 609 -14.70 -5.70 17.24
C GLY A 609 -14.79 -4.84 18.49
N PRO A 610 -13.98 -3.77 18.57
CA PRO A 610 -13.83 -3.00 19.80
C PRO A 610 -14.94 -1.98 20.05
N TRP A 611 -15.89 -1.81 19.12
CA TRP A 611 -16.93 -0.77 19.18
C TRP A 611 -18.33 -1.30 19.51
N ASP A 612 -18.44 -2.60 19.75
CA ASP A 612 -19.67 -3.26 20.19
C ASP A 612 -19.34 -4.20 21.35
N LEU A 613 -19.92 -3.96 22.52
CA LEU A 613 -19.68 -4.76 23.72
C LEU A 613 -20.48 -6.07 23.74
N HIS A 614 -21.46 -6.24 22.85
CA HIS A 614 -22.33 -7.41 22.81
C HIS A 614 -21.88 -8.47 21.78
N ASN A 615 -20.64 -8.38 21.30
CA ASN A 615 -20.09 -9.40 20.41
C ASN A 615 -19.56 -10.62 21.18
N PHE A 616 -19.49 -11.76 20.50
CA PHE A 616 -19.13 -13.06 21.08
C PHE A 616 -17.81 -13.03 21.86
N VAL A 617 -16.75 -12.44 21.30
CA VAL A 617 -15.42 -12.40 21.94
C VAL A 617 -15.46 -11.56 23.21
N THR A 618 -16.11 -10.39 23.18
CA THR A 618 -16.25 -9.54 24.38
C THR A 618 -17.02 -10.28 25.48
N LEU A 619 -18.11 -10.96 25.13
CA LEU A 619 -18.92 -11.70 26.09
C LEU A 619 -18.16 -12.89 26.68
N ALA A 620 -17.46 -13.66 25.83
CA ALA A 620 -16.63 -14.78 26.27
C ALA A 620 -15.56 -14.33 27.26
N LEU A 621 -14.73 -13.35 26.87
CA LEU A 621 -13.67 -12.86 27.74
C LEU A 621 -14.21 -12.29 29.06
N LYS A 622 -15.31 -11.53 29.01
CA LYS A 622 -15.95 -10.98 30.21
C LYS A 622 -16.38 -12.10 31.16
N SER A 623 -17.13 -13.10 30.66
CA SER A 623 -17.60 -14.22 31.47
C SER A 623 -16.44 -15.01 32.08
N LEU A 624 -15.39 -15.29 31.30
CA LEU A 624 -14.21 -16.01 31.77
C LEU A 624 -13.44 -15.22 32.84
N ILE A 625 -13.26 -13.90 32.67
CA ILE A 625 -12.64 -13.02 33.68
C ILE A 625 -13.46 -13.01 34.98
N GLU A 626 -14.79 -13.06 34.88
CA GLU A 626 -15.72 -13.08 36.02
C GLU A 626 -15.87 -14.47 36.65
N GLY A 627 -15.25 -15.52 36.07
CA GLY A 627 -15.38 -16.91 36.53
C GLY A 627 -16.79 -17.47 36.33
N ILE A 628 -17.53 -16.97 35.32
CA ILE A 628 -18.86 -17.42 34.95
C ILE A 628 -18.75 -18.42 33.79
N ILE A 629 -19.53 -19.50 33.83
CA ILE A 629 -19.57 -20.49 32.74
C ILE A 629 -19.98 -19.80 31.44
N PHE A 630 -19.13 -19.91 30.42
CA PHE A 630 -19.44 -19.45 29.07
C PHE A 630 -19.60 -20.66 28.15
N THR A 631 -20.82 -20.90 27.67
CA THR A 631 -21.10 -22.06 26.81
C THR A 631 -20.94 -21.69 25.33
N ALA A 632 -20.19 -22.49 24.57
CA ALA A 632 -19.97 -22.29 23.14
C ALA A 632 -20.05 -23.61 22.36
N SER A 633 -20.49 -23.54 21.10
CA SER A 633 -20.58 -24.72 20.23
C SER A 633 -19.18 -25.23 19.84
N LYS A 634 -18.97 -26.53 19.97
CA LYS A 634 -17.73 -27.22 19.56
C LYS A 634 -17.77 -27.84 18.16
N ASP A 635 -18.91 -27.76 17.49
CA ASP A 635 -19.23 -28.46 16.24
C ASP A 635 -19.74 -27.52 15.13
N VAL A 636 -20.02 -26.25 15.45
CA VAL A 636 -20.34 -25.20 14.46
C VAL A 636 -19.08 -24.43 14.12
N THR A 637 -18.62 -24.59 12.88
CA THR A 637 -17.43 -23.94 12.33
C THR A 637 -17.81 -22.73 11.50
N VAL A 638 -17.21 -21.58 11.82
CA VAL A 638 -17.42 -20.28 11.16
C VAL A 638 -16.09 -19.70 10.69
N THR A 639 -16.14 -18.51 10.08
CA THR A 639 -14.94 -17.69 9.81
C THR A 639 -15.12 -16.30 10.43
N PRO A 640 -14.56 -16.03 11.61
CA PRO A 640 -14.76 -14.76 12.30
C PRO A 640 -14.35 -13.56 11.45
N THR A 641 -15.05 -12.44 11.67
CA THR A 641 -14.78 -11.21 10.94
C THR A 641 -14.61 -10.03 11.89
N TYR A 642 -13.42 -9.44 11.85
CA TYR A 642 -13.09 -8.25 12.59
C TYR A 642 -13.67 -7.01 11.91
N VAL A 643 -14.61 -6.36 12.59
CA VAL A 643 -15.40 -5.25 12.02
C VAL A 643 -14.54 -4.11 11.46
N PRO A 644 -13.45 -3.65 12.13
CA PRO A 644 -12.57 -2.64 11.55
C PRO A 644 -11.95 -3.04 10.21
N ASP A 645 -11.55 -4.31 10.03
CA ASP A 645 -10.96 -4.77 8.77
C ASP A 645 -12.02 -4.88 7.68
N LEU A 646 -13.18 -5.45 8.02
CA LEU A 646 -14.33 -5.56 7.13
C LEU A 646 -14.72 -4.21 6.52
N VAL A 647 -14.84 -3.19 7.37
CA VAL A 647 -15.26 -1.86 6.92
C VAL A 647 -14.18 -1.19 6.07
N ASN A 648 -12.89 -1.33 6.42
CA ASN A 648 -11.81 -0.78 5.60
C ASN A 648 -11.76 -1.42 4.21
N ALA A 649 -11.80 -2.76 4.15
CA ALA A 649 -11.80 -3.50 2.89
C ALA A 649 -13.06 -3.19 2.05
N SER A 650 -14.23 -3.10 2.70
CA SER A 650 -15.49 -2.74 2.04
C SER A 650 -15.43 -1.34 1.41
N LEU A 651 -14.83 -0.37 2.10
CA LEU A 651 -14.64 0.98 1.56
C LEU A 651 -13.62 1.02 0.43
N ASP A 652 -12.53 0.25 0.50
CA ASP A 652 -11.56 0.16 -0.60
C ASP A 652 -12.20 -0.44 -1.86
N LEU A 653 -12.98 -1.51 -1.72
CA LEU A 653 -13.74 -2.11 -2.82
C LEU A 653 -14.80 -1.15 -3.38
N LEU A 654 -15.48 -0.39 -2.52
CA LEU A 654 -16.45 0.64 -2.95
C LEU A 654 -15.78 1.80 -3.70
N VAL A 655 -14.58 2.22 -3.29
CA VAL A 655 -13.80 3.24 -4.03
C VAL A 655 -13.28 2.66 -5.35
N ASP A 656 -12.89 1.38 -5.37
CA ASP A 656 -12.49 0.63 -6.57
C ASP A 656 -13.65 0.39 -7.55
N LYS A 657 -14.90 0.65 -7.14
CA LYS A 657 -16.13 0.34 -7.87
C LYS A 657 -16.30 -1.15 -8.17
N GLU A 658 -15.88 -1.99 -7.23
CA GLU A 658 -16.06 -3.42 -7.31
C GLU A 658 -17.53 -3.81 -7.17
N ALA A 659 -17.89 -4.93 -7.80
CA ALA A 659 -19.27 -5.37 -7.94
C ALA A 659 -19.41 -6.88 -7.75
N GLY A 660 -20.65 -7.33 -7.56
CA GLY A 660 -20.98 -8.73 -7.31
C GLY A 660 -20.71 -9.15 -5.87
N ILE A 661 -20.70 -10.46 -5.66
CA ILE A 661 -20.54 -11.06 -4.34
C ILE A 661 -19.05 -11.12 -3.97
N TRP A 662 -18.72 -10.73 -2.74
CA TRP A 662 -17.40 -10.83 -2.14
C TRP A 662 -17.50 -11.48 -0.75
N HIS A 663 -16.63 -12.45 -0.47
CA HIS A 663 -16.46 -12.97 0.88
C HIS A 663 -15.39 -12.16 1.62
N LEU A 664 -15.78 -11.47 2.69
CA LEU A 664 -14.85 -10.71 3.53
C LEU A 664 -14.86 -11.25 4.97
N THR A 665 -13.81 -11.99 5.32
CA THR A 665 -13.56 -12.61 6.61
C THR A 665 -12.05 -12.64 6.91
N ASN A 666 -11.62 -12.89 8.15
CA ASN A 666 -10.20 -13.06 8.49
C ASN A 666 -9.65 -14.47 8.11
N ALA A 667 -10.29 -15.15 7.15
CA ALA A 667 -9.86 -16.35 6.43
C ALA A 667 -9.49 -17.60 7.26
N GLN A 668 -9.79 -17.64 8.56
CA GLN A 668 -9.56 -18.82 9.41
C GLN A 668 -10.86 -19.53 9.78
N SER A 669 -10.98 -20.80 9.39
CA SER A 669 -12.05 -21.69 9.85
C SER A 669 -11.82 -22.09 11.30
N ILE A 670 -12.81 -21.88 12.17
CA ILE A 670 -12.69 -22.15 13.60
C ILE A 670 -14.07 -22.40 14.22
N THR A 671 -14.15 -23.29 15.21
CA THR A 671 -15.39 -23.50 15.97
C THR A 671 -15.62 -22.34 16.94
N TRP A 672 -16.87 -22.15 17.41
CA TRP A 672 -17.14 -21.10 18.41
C TRP A 672 -16.36 -21.33 19.71
N ALA A 673 -16.26 -22.57 20.18
CA ALA A 673 -15.49 -22.93 21.36
C ALA A 673 -13.99 -22.62 21.18
N ASP A 674 -13.40 -23.04 20.06
CA ASP A 674 -11.99 -22.76 19.77
C ASP A 674 -11.72 -21.27 19.60
N PHE A 675 -12.69 -20.51 19.08
CA PHE A 675 -12.57 -19.06 18.95
C PHE A 675 -12.53 -18.37 20.32
N ALA A 676 -13.38 -18.78 21.26
CA ALA A 676 -13.34 -18.31 22.64
C ALA A 676 -12.02 -18.68 23.32
N LEU A 677 -11.55 -19.92 23.14
CA LEU A 677 -10.29 -20.40 23.69
C LEU A 677 -9.11 -19.57 23.17
N ARG A 678 -9.00 -19.39 21.85
CA ARG A 678 -7.92 -18.62 21.23
C ARG A 678 -7.91 -17.16 21.65
N ALA A 679 -9.08 -16.55 21.85
CA ALA A 679 -9.20 -15.21 22.39
C ALA A 679 -8.71 -15.15 23.86
N ALA A 680 -9.09 -16.12 24.68
CA ALA A 680 -8.66 -16.20 26.08
C ALA A 680 -7.14 -16.38 26.20
N GLU A 681 -6.55 -17.26 25.37
CA GLU A 681 -5.10 -17.48 25.30
C GLU A 681 -4.34 -16.18 24.98
N LYS A 682 -4.74 -15.47 23.92
CA LYS A 682 -4.12 -14.19 23.54
C LYS A 682 -4.31 -13.10 24.59
N ALA A 683 -5.41 -13.13 25.34
CA ALA A 683 -5.70 -12.19 26.41
C ALA A 683 -5.03 -12.57 27.75
N GLY A 684 -4.44 -13.76 27.87
CA GLY A 684 -3.92 -14.28 29.13
C GLY A 684 -5.00 -14.55 30.19
N VAL A 685 -6.21 -14.91 29.76
CA VAL A 685 -7.38 -15.20 30.60
C VAL A 685 -7.52 -16.72 30.78
N ASP A 686 -7.85 -17.17 31.99
CA ASP A 686 -8.13 -18.59 32.26
C ASP A 686 -9.42 -19.03 31.57
N ALA A 687 -9.34 -20.10 30.79
CA ALA A 687 -10.45 -20.66 30.03
C ALA A 687 -11.14 -21.86 30.72
N SER A 688 -10.83 -22.14 31.99
CA SER A 688 -11.41 -23.26 32.74
C SER A 688 -12.95 -23.26 32.82
N MET A 689 -13.57 -22.08 32.71
CA MET A 689 -15.03 -21.89 32.71
C MET A 689 -15.66 -21.91 31.30
N LEU A 690 -14.90 -22.23 30.25
CA LEU A 690 -15.42 -22.45 28.91
C LEU A 690 -16.07 -23.84 28.82
N ASP A 691 -17.38 -23.87 28.58
CA ASP A 691 -18.17 -25.10 28.46
C ASP A 691 -18.47 -25.38 26.97
N ALA A 692 -17.66 -26.25 26.37
CA ALA A 692 -17.75 -26.59 24.95
C ALA A 692 -18.78 -27.71 24.70
N ARG A 693 -19.92 -27.39 24.07
CA ARG A 693 -21.03 -28.34 23.86
C ARG A 693 -21.39 -28.54 22.38
N PRO A 694 -21.97 -29.69 22.02
CA PRO A 694 -22.67 -29.85 20.74
C PRO A 694 -23.75 -28.78 20.52
N SER A 695 -23.97 -28.37 19.28
CA SER A 695 -24.90 -27.29 18.94
C SER A 695 -26.37 -27.62 19.17
N ASP A 696 -26.74 -28.90 19.16
CA ASP A 696 -28.08 -29.39 19.48
C ASP A 696 -28.43 -29.28 20.97
N GLU A 697 -27.43 -29.17 21.85
CA GLU A 697 -27.60 -28.92 23.28
C GLU A 697 -27.76 -27.43 23.63
N LEU A 698 -27.58 -26.51 22.68
CA LEU A 698 -27.58 -25.06 22.92
C LEU A 698 -28.96 -24.39 22.81
N GLY A 699 -30.01 -25.16 22.51
CA GLY A 699 -31.40 -24.66 22.50
C GLY A 699 -31.71 -23.64 21.39
N TYR A 700 -30.94 -23.66 20.30
CA TYR A 700 -31.17 -22.81 19.14
C TYR A 700 -32.51 -23.09 18.46
N VAL A 701 -33.30 -22.04 18.19
CA VAL A 701 -34.59 -22.15 17.48
C VAL A 701 -34.37 -22.33 15.98
N ALA A 702 -33.52 -21.48 15.40
CA ALA A 702 -33.17 -21.55 14.00
C ALA A 702 -32.09 -22.62 13.77
N ARG A 703 -32.33 -23.49 12.79
CA ARG A 703 -31.32 -24.46 12.34
C ARG A 703 -30.11 -23.73 11.76
N ARG A 704 -28.94 -23.98 12.31
CA ARG A 704 -27.66 -23.41 11.86
C ARG A 704 -26.86 -24.46 11.07
N PRO A 705 -26.14 -24.07 10.00
CA PRO A 705 -25.19 -24.95 9.35
C PRO A 705 -24.06 -25.30 10.33
N VAL A 706 -23.67 -26.58 10.39
CA VAL A 706 -22.52 -27.01 11.21
C VAL A 706 -21.19 -26.51 10.65
N TYR A 707 -21.16 -26.14 9.37
CA TYR A 707 -19.98 -25.60 8.71
C TYR A 707 -20.36 -24.45 7.77
N SER A 708 -20.08 -23.20 8.12
CA SER A 708 -20.35 -22.03 7.25
C SER A 708 -19.08 -21.24 6.93
N ALA A 709 -17.91 -21.83 7.16
CA ALA A 709 -16.64 -21.16 6.91
C ALA A 709 -16.51 -20.72 5.45
N MET A 710 -15.90 -19.56 5.22
CA MET A 710 -15.77 -18.93 3.91
C MET A 710 -14.30 -18.61 3.61
N SER A 711 -13.93 -18.80 2.34
CA SER A 711 -12.71 -18.24 1.73
C SER A 711 -13.14 -17.39 0.53
N SER A 712 -12.21 -16.63 -0.06
CA SER A 712 -12.49 -15.79 -1.23
C SER A 712 -11.64 -16.19 -2.43
N GLU A 713 -12.28 -16.51 -3.55
CA GLU A 713 -11.61 -16.68 -4.85
C GLU A 713 -11.27 -15.33 -5.50
N ARG A 714 -11.84 -14.24 -4.96
CA ARG A 714 -11.60 -12.86 -5.37
C ARG A 714 -10.47 -12.17 -4.60
N GLY A 715 -9.94 -12.82 -3.58
CA GLY A 715 -8.73 -12.43 -2.86
C GLY A 715 -8.92 -12.31 -1.35
N LEU A 716 -7.90 -12.71 -0.59
CA LEU A 716 -7.89 -12.59 0.87
C LEU A 716 -7.44 -11.17 1.25
N LEU A 717 -8.42 -10.29 1.50
CA LEU A 717 -8.15 -8.86 1.70
C LEU A 717 -7.94 -8.48 3.17
N LEU A 718 -8.53 -9.22 4.10
CA LEU A 718 -8.45 -8.95 5.54
C LEU A 718 -7.18 -9.59 6.11
N PRO A 719 -6.55 -8.97 7.13
CA PRO A 719 -5.49 -9.59 7.92
C PRO A 719 -5.91 -10.93 8.53
N THR A 720 -4.93 -11.70 8.99
CA THR A 720 -5.19 -12.97 9.68
C THR A 720 -6.03 -12.77 10.95
N LEU A 721 -6.74 -13.82 11.37
CA LEU A 721 -7.52 -13.77 12.61
C LEU A 721 -6.64 -13.48 13.83
N ASP A 722 -5.39 -13.96 13.84
CA ASP A 722 -4.46 -13.70 14.93
C ASP A 722 -4.12 -12.22 15.07
N ASP A 723 -3.76 -11.58 13.96
CA ASP A 723 -3.50 -10.14 13.91
C ASP A 723 -4.72 -9.34 14.38
N ALA A 724 -5.92 -9.74 13.94
CA ALA A 724 -7.16 -9.10 14.35
C ALA A 724 -7.47 -9.26 15.85
N LEU A 725 -7.23 -10.45 16.43
CA LEU A 725 -7.37 -10.69 17.87
C LEU A 725 -6.36 -9.89 18.68
N ASP A 726 -5.10 -9.81 18.24
CA ASP A 726 -4.06 -9.01 18.91
C ASP A 726 -4.44 -7.53 18.95
N ARG A 727 -4.89 -6.97 17.81
CA ARG A 727 -5.40 -5.59 17.75
C ARG A 727 -6.65 -5.38 18.59
N TYR A 728 -7.57 -6.33 18.60
CA TYR A 728 -8.76 -6.28 19.45
C TYR A 728 -8.37 -6.23 20.94
N ILE A 729 -7.52 -7.13 21.42
CA ILE A 729 -7.09 -7.20 22.82
C ILE A 729 -6.31 -5.94 23.22
N GLN A 730 -5.40 -5.46 22.37
CA GLN A 730 -4.67 -4.22 22.62
C GLN A 730 -5.63 -3.02 22.81
N SER A 731 -6.70 -2.96 22.01
CA SER A 731 -7.71 -1.89 22.13
C SER A 731 -8.56 -2.01 23.41
N GLN A 732 -8.77 -3.22 23.94
CA GLN A 732 -9.50 -3.47 25.20
C GLN A 732 -8.60 -3.26 26.43
N GLY A 733 -7.28 -3.45 26.32
CA GLY A 733 -6.31 -3.23 27.39
C GLY A 733 -6.30 -1.80 27.96
N GLN A 734 -6.83 -0.82 27.22
CA GLN A 734 -7.05 0.55 27.69
C GLN A 734 -8.29 0.70 28.61
N GLY A 735 -9.15 -0.31 28.74
CA GLY A 735 -10.39 -0.24 29.54
C GLY A 735 -10.73 -1.45 30.42
N MET A 736 -10.35 -2.68 30.05
CA MET A 736 -10.77 -3.92 30.74
C MET A 736 -9.71 -4.51 31.69
N MET A 737 -8.41 -4.37 31.37
CA MET A 737 -7.32 -5.02 32.14
C MET A 737 -6.81 -4.20 33.34
N SER A 738 -7.19 -2.93 33.46
CA SER A 738 -6.81 -2.10 34.62
C SER A 738 -7.43 -2.58 35.95
N GLY A 739 -8.47 -3.41 35.90
CA GLY A 739 -9.08 -4.03 37.09
C GLY A 739 -8.42 -5.33 37.56
N TYR A 740 -7.63 -6.01 36.72
CA TYR A 740 -7.12 -7.35 37.01
C TYR A 740 -5.73 -7.35 37.66
N SER A 741 -4.93 -6.31 37.46
CA SER A 741 -3.62 -6.15 38.12
C SER A 741 -3.72 -5.87 39.64
N GLY A 742 -4.92 -5.65 40.18
CA GLY A 742 -5.15 -5.39 41.60
C GLY A 742 -5.41 -6.60 42.51
N ARG A 743 -5.42 -7.84 41.99
CA ARG A 743 -5.78 -9.05 42.79
C ARG A 743 -4.68 -10.10 42.98
N LYS A 744 -3.43 -9.83 42.57
CA LYS A 744 -2.28 -10.74 42.84
C LYS A 744 -1.29 -10.19 43.89
N SER A 745 -1.79 -9.51 44.92
CA SER A 745 -1.01 -9.21 46.13
C SER A 745 -1.86 -9.45 47.38
N GLY A 746 -1.84 -10.69 47.87
CA GLY A 746 -2.48 -11.04 49.14
C GLY A 746 -2.74 -12.52 49.28
N THR A 747 -1.71 -13.28 49.63
CA THR A 747 -1.68 -14.15 50.82
C THR A 747 -0.27 -14.72 50.97
N SER A 748 0.18 -14.70 52.23
CA SER A 748 1.36 -15.33 52.84
C SER A 748 1.68 -16.74 52.36
#